data_AF-A0A534WBJ0-F1
#
_entry.id   AF-A0A534WBJ0-F1
#
_cell.length_a   1.000
_cell.length_b   1.000
_cell.length_c   1.000
_cell.angle_alpha   90.00
_cell.angle_beta   90.00
_cell.angle_gamma   90.00
#
_symmetry.space_group_name_H-M   'P 1'
#
loop_
_entity.id
_entity.type
_entity.pdbx_description
1 polymer ?
#
loop_
_entity_poly.entity_id
_entity_poly.type
_entity_poly.pdbx_seq_one_letter_code
_entity_poly.pdbx_strand_id
1 'polypeptide(L)'
;MLREIGDREAAAKAKDIDLTVGYQGEPGAYGEVAAAAHGGVPRGFASFEKLLEALRDGDIDEAVLPMENAVVGAITEALEPFAAFVVEGLELVAVAVTSVPVRLSLAARPGTPLASVKRAWSHPAALRQCTHRLAQMGIERVVCYDTAGAAQIVAHDASTDAAVCSRRAAERYGLEVLVEDVSDKEQNGTRFVHLRMADHARAQVSLAFLRTSSMTATGRLDVLTGATLLPLAGTAEYPVRMWVLGADAARLQALAPVRDVQVISLGQPAAHAAKITPPKQGTEPVVKSLPHATARRAPTVVEVGPLRLGAGARAVIAGPCSVESPEQVMRIAREVASCGATALRGGIFKPRTNPYAFQGHGLEALDWLVSAGKANGLPVVTEVMAVDHVKPVAEKADVLQIGARNMQNFDLLRAVGRAGRPVLLKRGAGSTVDEWLGAAEYIMAAGELRVILCERGIRTFETATRNTLDVGGMLAARPLTHLPIIADPSHAAGRADLVEGLARAAWSAGADGLIVEVHDDPARALSDAEQALVPARFAELARNLALHPDARLPLAQLRAWVDAIDHDLGVLVQRRLEVAKVIGDSKRQTGRAVLDPRREAAVRRTYQEALPGNKLLADKLVDLLLEAAKAQQSIDE
;
A
#
# COMPACT_ATOMS: atom_id res chain seq x y z
N MET A 1 -71.22 10.96 31.53
CA MET A 1 -70.11 11.31 30.60
C MET A 1 -68.84 11.62 31.40
N LEU A 2 -68.45 10.67 32.26
CA LEU A 2 -67.23 10.67 33.10
C LEU A 2 -66.84 9.18 33.36
N ARG A 3 -67.03 8.33 32.34
CA ARG A 3 -66.70 6.90 32.35
C ARG A 3 -66.02 6.40 31.08
N GLU A 4 -65.69 7.27 30.12
CA GLU A 4 -65.03 6.87 28.85
C GLU A 4 -63.59 7.38 28.71
N ILE A 5 -63.03 7.96 29.77
CA ILE A 5 -61.60 8.33 29.81
C ILE A 5 -60.78 7.28 30.60
N GLY A 6 -61.43 6.40 31.36
CA GLY A 6 -60.77 5.36 32.16
C GLY A 6 -60.34 4.10 31.43
N ASP A 7 -60.85 3.85 30.20
CA ASP A 7 -60.64 2.57 29.50
C ASP A 7 -59.55 2.60 28.41
N ARG A 8 -58.90 3.74 28.18
CA ARG A 8 -57.75 3.82 27.24
C ARG A 8 -56.38 3.78 27.91
N GLU A 9 -56.28 4.06 29.21
CA GLU A 9 -55.02 3.91 29.96
C GLU A 9 -54.74 2.45 30.38
N ALA A 10 -55.69 1.54 30.21
CA ALA A 10 -55.53 0.11 30.50
C ALA A 10 -55.23 -0.78 29.26
N ALA A 11 -55.11 -0.21 28.06
CA ALA A 11 -54.96 -0.96 26.80
C ALA A 11 -53.70 -0.62 25.99
N ALA A 12 -52.63 -0.19 26.66
CA ALA A 12 -51.27 -0.25 26.12
C ALA A 12 -50.37 -1.04 27.08
N LYS A 13 -50.81 -2.26 27.45
CA LYS A 13 -49.86 -3.34 27.72
C LYS A 13 -48.99 -3.44 26.48
N ALA A 14 -47.75 -2.97 26.57
CA ALA A 14 -46.71 -3.27 25.60
C ALA A 14 -46.77 -4.79 25.36
N LYS A 15 -47.10 -5.20 24.14
CA LYS A 15 -46.71 -6.53 23.70
C LYS A 15 -45.18 -6.55 23.85
N ASP A 16 -44.66 -7.39 24.74
CA ASP A 16 -43.27 -7.84 24.65
C ASP A 16 -43.11 -8.42 23.26
N ILE A 17 -42.55 -7.63 22.35
CA ILE A 17 -42.09 -8.08 21.05
C ILE A 17 -40.62 -8.36 21.31
N ASP A 18 -40.29 -9.64 21.39
CA ASP A 18 -38.92 -10.12 21.49
C ASP A 18 -38.13 -9.59 20.29
N LEU A 19 -37.36 -8.52 20.49
CA LEU A 19 -36.55 -7.86 19.49
C LEU A 19 -35.49 -8.84 19.00
N THR A 20 -35.57 -9.33 17.76
CA THR A 20 -34.63 -10.32 17.25
C THR A 20 -33.37 -9.62 16.76
N VAL A 21 -32.24 -9.88 17.42
CA VAL A 21 -30.96 -9.20 17.14
C VAL A 21 -29.97 -10.19 16.55
N GLY A 22 -29.58 -9.96 15.31
CA GLY A 22 -28.61 -10.77 14.60
C GLY A 22 -27.16 -10.46 14.98
N TYR A 23 -26.34 -11.50 15.04
CA TYR A 23 -24.88 -11.40 15.12
C TYR A 23 -24.22 -12.44 14.21
N GLN A 24 -22.97 -12.22 13.84
CA GLN A 24 -22.19 -13.21 13.11
C GLN A 24 -21.50 -14.19 14.07
N GLY A 25 -21.65 -15.49 13.80
CA GLY A 25 -21.00 -16.58 14.52
C GLY A 25 -21.95 -17.50 15.30
N GLU A 26 -21.36 -18.50 15.95
CA GLU A 26 -22.07 -19.49 16.74
C GLU A 26 -22.48 -19.01 18.15
N PRO A 27 -23.50 -19.61 18.78
CA PRO A 27 -23.90 -19.28 20.14
C PRO A 27 -22.74 -19.44 21.16
N GLY A 28 -22.45 -18.39 21.92
CA GLY A 28 -21.28 -18.25 22.77
C GLY A 28 -20.25 -17.23 22.25
N ALA A 29 -20.41 -16.72 21.03
CA ALA A 29 -19.60 -15.64 20.47
C ALA A 29 -19.82 -14.31 21.21
N TYR A 30 -18.83 -13.41 21.17
CA TYR A 30 -18.96 -12.07 21.76
C TYR A 30 -20.05 -11.22 21.08
N GLY A 31 -20.33 -11.49 19.80
CA GLY A 31 -21.45 -10.89 19.07
C GLY A 31 -22.81 -11.27 19.70
N GLU A 32 -22.96 -12.48 20.24
CA GLU A 32 -24.18 -12.89 20.96
C GLU A 32 -24.38 -12.07 22.23
N VAL A 33 -23.29 -11.76 22.95
CA VAL A 33 -23.34 -10.93 24.17
C VAL A 33 -23.78 -9.51 23.83
N ALA A 34 -23.26 -8.95 22.74
CA ALA A 34 -23.69 -7.65 22.26
C ALA A 34 -25.14 -7.70 21.74
N ALA A 35 -25.54 -8.74 21.02
CA ALA A 35 -26.92 -8.92 20.54
C ALA A 35 -27.96 -9.09 21.66
N ALA A 36 -27.59 -9.79 22.73
CA ALA A 36 -28.42 -9.93 23.92
C ALA A 36 -28.41 -8.67 24.82
N ALA A 37 -27.51 -7.72 24.56
CA ALA A 37 -27.53 -6.45 25.25
C ALA A 37 -28.83 -5.71 24.94
N HIS A 38 -29.35 -4.96 25.90
CA HIS A 38 -30.60 -4.22 25.76
C HIS A 38 -31.87 -5.07 25.57
N GLY A 39 -31.82 -6.38 25.90
CA GLY A 39 -33.00 -7.25 25.93
C GLY A 39 -33.37 -7.87 24.58
N GLY A 40 -32.47 -7.86 23.60
CA GLY A 40 -32.65 -8.55 22.32
C GLY A 40 -32.58 -10.07 22.45
N VAL A 41 -33.34 -10.78 21.61
CA VAL A 41 -33.24 -12.23 21.41
C VAL A 41 -32.17 -12.50 20.34
N PRO A 42 -30.99 -13.02 20.71
CA PRO A 42 -29.87 -13.12 19.80
C PRO A 42 -30.05 -14.25 18.77
N ARG A 43 -29.78 -13.96 17.49
CA ARG A 43 -29.82 -14.93 16.39
C ARG A 43 -28.48 -14.95 15.64
N GLY A 44 -27.85 -16.12 15.56
CA GLY A 44 -26.55 -16.29 14.90
C GLY A 44 -26.66 -16.45 13.38
N PHE A 45 -25.70 -15.88 12.65
CA PHE A 45 -25.57 -15.99 11.20
C PHE A 45 -24.16 -16.45 10.81
N ALA A 46 -24.06 -17.24 9.74
CA ALA A 46 -22.80 -17.83 9.31
C ALA A 46 -21.76 -16.80 8.80
N SER A 47 -22.19 -15.64 8.31
CA SER A 47 -21.30 -14.57 7.82
C SER A 47 -21.90 -13.18 8.02
N PHE A 48 -21.08 -12.12 7.89
CA PHE A 48 -21.54 -10.74 8.01
C PHE A 48 -22.44 -10.33 6.84
N GLU A 49 -22.20 -10.88 5.65
CA GLU A 49 -23.06 -10.71 4.47
C GLU A 49 -24.44 -11.28 4.76
N LYS A 50 -24.53 -12.53 5.23
CA LYS A 50 -25.82 -13.16 5.57
C LYS A 50 -26.54 -12.45 6.71
N LEU A 51 -25.79 -11.92 7.68
CA LEU A 51 -26.34 -11.11 8.76
C LEU A 51 -26.99 -9.83 8.21
N LEU A 52 -26.27 -9.12 7.33
CA LEU A 52 -26.77 -7.89 6.72
C LEU A 52 -27.90 -8.17 5.73
N GLU A 53 -27.84 -9.24 4.95
CA GLU A 53 -28.96 -9.73 4.11
C GLU A 53 -30.20 -10.03 4.95
N ALA A 54 -30.06 -10.73 6.08
CA ALA A 54 -31.18 -10.98 6.98
C ALA A 54 -31.77 -9.68 7.56
N LEU A 55 -30.92 -8.69 7.86
CA LEU A 55 -31.37 -7.36 8.26
C LEU A 55 -32.11 -6.64 7.12
N ARG A 56 -31.60 -6.76 5.89
CA ARG A 56 -32.23 -6.21 4.67
C ARG A 56 -33.64 -6.77 4.49
N ASP A 57 -33.74 -8.09 4.62
CA ASP A 57 -34.90 -8.88 4.24
C ASP A 57 -35.95 -8.90 5.38
N GLY A 58 -35.63 -8.32 6.54
CA GLY A 58 -36.53 -8.20 7.69
C GLY A 58 -36.64 -9.46 8.53
N ASP A 59 -35.71 -10.40 8.37
CA ASP A 59 -35.63 -11.66 9.13
C ASP A 59 -35.14 -11.43 10.58
N ILE A 60 -34.55 -10.26 10.84
CA ILE A 60 -34.10 -9.76 12.14
C ILE A 60 -34.39 -8.26 12.24
N ASP A 61 -34.57 -7.78 13.46
CA ASP A 61 -34.89 -6.37 13.74
C ASP A 61 -33.64 -5.50 13.83
N GLU A 62 -32.52 -6.06 14.32
CA GLU A 62 -31.22 -5.39 14.40
C GLU A 62 -30.08 -6.32 13.97
N ALA A 63 -28.99 -5.77 13.44
CA ALA A 63 -27.72 -6.46 13.29
C ALA A 63 -26.65 -5.82 14.18
N VAL A 64 -25.81 -6.64 14.78
CA VAL A 64 -24.71 -6.17 15.62
C VAL A 64 -23.39 -6.43 14.92
N LEU A 65 -22.67 -5.34 14.59
CA LEU A 65 -21.38 -5.41 13.91
C LEU A 65 -20.23 -5.00 14.84
N PRO A 66 -19.14 -5.79 14.92
CA PRO A 66 -17.92 -5.39 15.60
C PRO A 66 -17.17 -4.35 14.75
N MET A 67 -16.98 -3.14 15.28
CA MET A 67 -16.31 -2.06 14.54
C MET A 67 -14.83 -1.94 14.91
N GLU A 68 -14.51 -2.08 16.19
CA GLU A 68 -13.16 -1.84 16.72
C GLU A 68 -12.89 -2.74 17.92
N ASN A 69 -11.69 -3.33 18.00
CA ASN A 69 -11.17 -3.98 19.19
C ASN A 69 -9.98 -3.19 19.74
N ALA A 70 -9.89 -3.06 21.07
CA ALA A 70 -8.87 -2.28 21.76
C ALA A 70 -7.43 -2.76 21.53
N VAL A 71 -7.24 -4.01 21.09
CA VAL A 71 -5.92 -4.63 20.85
C VAL A 71 -5.62 -4.78 19.36
N VAL A 72 -6.61 -5.13 18.55
CA VAL A 72 -6.44 -5.46 17.12
C VAL A 72 -6.75 -4.26 16.19
N GLY A 73 -7.43 -3.22 16.71
CA GLY A 73 -7.87 -2.06 15.92
C GLY A 73 -9.19 -2.32 15.20
N ALA A 74 -9.38 -1.69 14.04
CA ALA A 74 -10.60 -1.83 13.24
C ALA A 74 -10.81 -3.29 12.78
N ILE A 75 -12.05 -3.77 12.81
CA ILE A 75 -12.39 -5.13 12.41
C ILE A 75 -12.88 -5.09 10.96
N THR A 76 -11.91 -5.18 10.04
CA THR A 76 -12.11 -5.00 8.59
C THR A 76 -13.10 -5.99 8.00
N GLU A 77 -13.14 -7.22 8.53
CA GLU A 77 -14.00 -8.31 8.08
C GLU A 77 -15.50 -7.99 8.25
N ALA A 78 -15.85 -7.11 9.20
CA ALA A 78 -17.22 -6.61 9.36
C ALA A 78 -17.46 -5.29 8.59
N LEU A 79 -16.41 -4.48 8.43
CA LEU A 79 -16.48 -3.18 7.75
C LEU A 79 -16.62 -3.29 6.23
N GLU A 80 -16.02 -4.30 5.61
CA GLU A 80 -16.09 -4.53 4.16
C GLU A 80 -17.51 -4.88 3.70
N PRO A 81 -18.20 -5.88 4.27
CA PRO A 81 -19.60 -6.17 3.94
C PRO A 81 -20.52 -4.99 4.27
N PHE A 82 -20.29 -4.29 5.37
CA PHE A 82 -21.03 -3.09 5.72
C PHE A 82 -20.87 -1.98 4.67
N ALA A 83 -19.65 -1.73 4.19
CA ALA A 83 -19.38 -0.74 3.15
C ALA A 83 -20.04 -1.12 1.81
N ALA A 84 -19.98 -2.40 1.42
CA ALA A 84 -20.66 -2.90 0.23
C ALA A 84 -22.18 -2.68 0.32
N PHE A 85 -22.77 -2.99 1.48
CA PHE A 85 -24.19 -2.86 1.74
C PHE A 85 -24.67 -1.39 1.73
N VAL A 86 -23.85 -0.45 2.21
CA VAL A 86 -24.11 1.00 2.11
C VAL A 86 -23.97 1.50 0.67
N VAL A 87 -23.01 0.98 -0.09
CA VAL A 87 -22.80 1.31 -1.51
C VAL A 87 -23.98 0.83 -2.38
N GLU A 88 -24.63 -0.27 -2.02
CA GLU A 88 -25.86 -0.76 -2.66
C GLU A 88 -27.09 0.13 -2.42
N GLY A 89 -26.94 1.21 -1.64
CA GLY A 89 -27.96 2.24 -1.43
C GLY A 89 -28.92 1.93 -0.28
N LEU A 90 -28.59 0.99 0.61
CA LEU A 90 -29.40 0.62 1.77
C LEU A 90 -29.14 1.59 2.93
N GLU A 91 -30.23 2.15 3.49
CA GLU A 91 -30.16 3.10 4.60
C GLU A 91 -30.17 2.37 5.96
N LEU A 92 -29.05 2.42 6.66
CA LEU A 92 -28.87 1.84 7.99
C LEU A 92 -28.74 2.93 9.06
N VAL A 93 -29.26 2.67 10.26
CA VAL A 93 -29.16 3.57 11.41
C VAL A 93 -28.49 2.84 12.57
N ALA A 94 -27.48 3.46 13.17
CA ALA A 94 -26.91 3.00 14.44
C ALA A 94 -27.87 3.35 15.59
N VAL A 95 -28.39 2.34 16.26
CA VAL A 95 -29.38 2.50 17.35
C VAL A 95 -28.78 2.34 18.74
N ALA A 96 -27.65 1.65 18.85
CA ALA A 96 -26.91 1.49 20.10
C ALA A 96 -25.43 1.17 19.85
N VAL A 97 -24.60 1.38 20.87
CA VAL A 97 -23.19 0.96 20.89
C VAL A 97 -22.93 0.17 22.16
N THR A 98 -22.46 -1.06 22.01
CA THR A 98 -22.19 -1.98 23.11
C THR A 98 -20.71 -2.30 23.18
N SER A 99 -20.08 -2.09 24.33
CA SER A 99 -18.69 -2.50 24.56
C SER A 99 -18.66 -3.82 25.32
N VAL A 100 -18.11 -4.86 24.69
CA VAL A 100 -17.99 -6.20 25.28
C VAL A 100 -16.53 -6.46 25.66
N PRO A 101 -16.22 -6.68 26.95
CA PRO A 101 -14.90 -7.14 27.36
C PRO A 101 -14.57 -8.51 26.76
N VAL A 102 -13.38 -8.65 26.19
CA VAL A 102 -12.91 -9.89 25.56
C VAL A 102 -11.89 -10.55 26.46
N ARG A 103 -12.25 -11.72 27.00
CA ARG A 103 -11.32 -12.61 27.73
C ARG A 103 -11.33 -13.98 27.08
N LEU A 104 -10.16 -14.38 26.59
CA LEU A 104 -9.98 -15.62 25.83
C LEU A 104 -9.44 -16.70 26.76
N SER A 105 -10.26 -17.71 27.03
CA SER A 105 -9.91 -18.86 27.86
C SER A 105 -9.41 -20.01 26.98
N LEU A 106 -8.52 -20.85 27.52
CA LEU A 106 -8.14 -22.12 26.90
C LEU A 106 -8.98 -23.23 27.54
N ALA A 107 -9.82 -23.88 26.74
CA ALA A 107 -10.73 -24.93 27.20
C ALA A 107 -10.58 -26.21 26.40
N ALA A 108 -10.67 -27.36 27.05
CA ALA A 108 -10.60 -28.68 26.42
C ALA A 108 -11.68 -29.59 27.00
N ARG A 109 -11.78 -30.83 26.51
CA ARG A 109 -12.76 -31.77 27.05
C ARG A 109 -12.50 -32.07 28.53
N PRO A 110 -13.55 -32.33 29.33
CA PRO A 110 -13.40 -32.66 30.75
C PRO A 110 -12.39 -33.80 30.98
N GLY A 111 -11.48 -33.58 31.93
CA GLY A 111 -10.43 -34.54 32.26
C GLY A 111 -9.23 -34.55 31.31
N THR A 112 -9.13 -33.63 30.35
CA THR A 112 -7.93 -33.46 29.50
C THR A 112 -6.84 -32.71 30.26
N PRO A 113 -5.67 -33.33 30.55
CA PRO A 113 -4.59 -32.63 31.25
C PRO A 113 -3.98 -31.54 30.36
N LEU A 114 -3.69 -30.37 30.92
CA LEU A 114 -3.10 -29.25 30.17
C LEU A 114 -1.80 -29.63 29.43
N ALA A 115 -0.96 -30.48 30.05
CA ALA A 115 0.28 -30.96 29.44
C ALA A 115 0.08 -31.83 28.19
N SER A 116 -1.12 -32.35 27.95
CA SER A 116 -1.47 -33.17 26.79
C SER A 116 -1.98 -32.37 25.59
N VAL A 117 -2.26 -31.06 25.79
CA VAL A 117 -2.75 -30.16 24.75
C VAL A 117 -1.60 -29.78 23.83
N LYS A 118 -1.70 -30.17 22.56
CA LYS A 118 -0.69 -29.83 21.53
C LYS A 118 -1.16 -28.76 20.55
N ARG A 119 -2.48 -28.62 20.38
CA ARG A 119 -3.08 -27.69 19.42
C ARG A 119 -4.24 -26.94 20.05
N ALA A 120 -4.38 -25.68 19.68
CA ALA A 120 -5.47 -24.80 20.07
C ALA A 120 -6.19 -24.24 18.85
N TRP A 121 -7.48 -24.51 18.74
CA TRP A 121 -8.36 -24.03 17.68
C TRP A 121 -8.99 -22.69 18.05
N SER A 122 -8.99 -21.71 17.14
CA SER A 122 -9.76 -20.46 17.30
C SER A 122 -9.75 -19.58 16.05
N HIS A 123 -10.51 -18.49 16.10
CA HIS A 123 -10.50 -17.43 15.09
C HIS A 123 -9.10 -16.79 14.92
N PRO A 124 -8.65 -16.41 13.71
CA PRO A 124 -7.34 -15.77 13.51
C PRO A 124 -7.08 -14.58 14.42
N ALA A 125 -8.09 -13.72 14.62
CA ALA A 125 -7.94 -12.55 15.50
C ALA A 125 -7.74 -12.95 16.96
N ALA A 126 -8.39 -14.01 17.45
CA ALA A 126 -8.21 -14.52 18.81
C ALA A 126 -6.84 -15.19 18.98
N LEU A 127 -6.40 -16.00 18.00
CA LEU A 127 -5.07 -16.62 18.01
C LEU A 127 -3.94 -15.59 17.99
N ARG A 128 -4.11 -14.48 17.26
CA ARG A 128 -3.15 -13.36 17.28
C ARG A 128 -3.05 -12.71 18.66
N GLN A 129 -4.15 -12.66 19.40
CA GLN A 129 -4.20 -12.08 20.75
C GLN A 129 -3.64 -12.98 21.84
N CYS A 130 -3.40 -14.26 21.56
CA CYS A 130 -2.88 -15.26 22.51
C CYS A 130 -1.53 -15.84 22.06
N THR A 131 -0.82 -15.15 21.16
CA THR A 131 0.34 -15.73 20.47
C THR A 131 1.48 -16.03 21.43
N HIS A 132 1.78 -15.12 22.36
CA HIS A 132 2.89 -15.30 23.27
C HIS A 132 2.58 -16.38 24.32
N ARG A 133 1.39 -16.32 24.93
CA ARG A 133 0.95 -17.31 25.93
C ARG A 133 0.87 -18.74 25.37
N LEU A 134 0.30 -18.93 24.18
CA LEU A 134 0.21 -20.26 23.57
C LEU A 134 1.59 -20.81 23.19
N ALA A 135 2.50 -19.96 22.70
CA ALA A 135 3.87 -20.35 22.36
C ALA A 135 4.67 -20.79 23.61
N GLN A 136 4.52 -20.10 24.74
CA GLN A 136 5.13 -20.51 26.02
C GLN A 136 4.67 -21.90 26.47
N MET A 137 3.44 -22.25 26.15
CA MET A 137 2.84 -23.55 26.49
C MET A 137 3.15 -24.64 25.46
N GLY A 138 3.87 -24.30 24.37
CA GLY A 138 4.19 -25.24 23.29
C GLY A 138 2.98 -25.66 22.44
N ILE A 139 1.92 -24.85 22.43
CA ILE A 139 0.66 -25.18 21.76
C ILE A 139 0.64 -24.57 20.35
N GLU A 140 0.43 -25.41 19.35
CA GLU A 140 0.26 -25.01 17.96
C GLU A 140 -1.12 -24.36 17.73
N ARG A 141 -1.18 -23.32 16.90
CA ARG A 141 -2.40 -22.55 16.66
C ARG A 141 -3.09 -23.04 15.38
N VAL A 142 -4.34 -23.45 15.49
CA VAL A 142 -5.14 -23.95 14.36
C VAL A 142 -6.31 -23.00 14.10
N VAL A 143 -6.42 -22.53 12.85
CA VAL A 143 -7.40 -21.52 12.47
C VAL A 143 -8.79 -22.14 12.32
N CYS A 144 -9.79 -21.47 12.90
CA CYS A 144 -11.22 -21.74 12.79
C CYS A 144 -11.96 -20.46 12.34
N TYR A 145 -13.20 -20.59 11.88
CA TYR A 145 -14.03 -19.49 11.41
C TYR A 145 -14.57 -18.58 12.52
N ASP A 146 -14.74 -19.08 13.76
CA ASP A 146 -14.99 -18.24 14.94
C ASP A 146 -14.57 -18.93 16.27
N THR A 147 -14.61 -18.20 17.39
CA THR A 147 -14.20 -18.70 18.71
C THR A 147 -15.15 -19.73 19.33
N ALA A 148 -16.46 -19.63 19.06
CA ALA A 148 -17.47 -20.55 19.58
C ALA A 148 -17.54 -21.84 18.75
N GLY A 149 -17.41 -21.74 17.42
CA GLY A 149 -17.20 -22.86 16.52
C GLY A 149 -15.95 -23.66 16.85
N ALA A 150 -14.87 -23.01 17.29
CA ALA A 150 -13.70 -23.73 17.81
C ALA A 150 -14.01 -24.57 19.06
N ALA A 151 -14.80 -24.03 20.00
CA ALA A 151 -15.25 -24.78 21.18
C ALA A 151 -16.18 -25.95 20.79
N GLN A 152 -17.08 -25.73 19.82
CA GLN A 152 -17.95 -26.77 19.29
C GLN A 152 -17.17 -27.91 18.62
N ILE A 153 -16.16 -27.58 17.79
CA ILE A 153 -15.31 -28.58 17.12
C ILE A 153 -14.58 -29.43 18.16
N VAL A 154 -13.93 -28.78 19.15
CA VAL A 154 -13.17 -29.47 20.19
C VAL A 154 -14.07 -30.34 21.08
N ALA A 155 -15.33 -29.95 21.28
CA ALA A 155 -16.28 -30.77 22.03
C ALA A 155 -16.68 -32.08 21.32
N HIS A 156 -16.66 -32.09 19.98
CA HIS A 156 -17.07 -33.25 19.17
C HIS A 156 -15.88 -34.10 18.67
N ASP A 157 -14.65 -33.59 18.79
CA ASP A 157 -13.44 -34.33 18.45
C ASP A 157 -12.99 -35.26 19.60
N ALA A 158 -12.41 -36.40 19.25
CA ALA A 158 -11.83 -37.37 20.19
C ALA A 158 -10.36 -37.07 20.53
N SER A 159 -9.85 -35.91 20.12
CA SER A 159 -8.47 -35.47 20.34
C SER A 159 -8.24 -34.83 21.72
N THR A 160 -6.97 -34.56 22.03
CA THR A 160 -6.55 -33.76 23.21
C THR A 160 -6.38 -32.28 22.88
N ASP A 161 -6.99 -31.83 21.78
CA ASP A 161 -6.92 -30.42 21.37
C ASP A 161 -7.74 -29.54 22.32
N ALA A 162 -7.39 -28.24 22.34
CA ALA A 162 -8.12 -27.22 23.08
C ALA A 162 -8.72 -26.19 22.13
N ALA A 163 -9.68 -25.43 22.63
CA ALA A 163 -10.23 -24.25 21.98
C ALA A 163 -9.77 -23.00 22.75
N VAL A 164 -9.38 -21.96 22.02
CA VAL A 164 -9.27 -20.61 22.58
C VAL A 164 -10.59 -19.91 22.33
N CYS A 165 -11.39 -19.72 23.37
CA CYS A 165 -12.76 -19.28 23.24
C CYS A 165 -13.21 -18.44 24.43
N SER A 166 -14.42 -17.89 24.37
CA SER A 166 -15.02 -17.27 25.55
C SER A 166 -15.33 -18.36 26.59
N ARG A 167 -15.22 -18.03 27.89
CA ARG A 167 -15.66 -18.94 28.97
C ARG A 167 -17.09 -19.45 28.75
N ARG A 168 -17.98 -18.59 28.25
CA ARG A 168 -19.37 -18.95 27.94
C ARG A 168 -19.48 -20.00 26.84
N ALA A 169 -18.65 -19.90 25.79
CA ALA A 169 -18.61 -20.93 24.75
C ALA A 169 -18.10 -22.26 25.31
N ALA A 170 -17.06 -22.24 26.15
CA ALA A 170 -16.56 -23.44 26.81
C ALA A 170 -17.65 -24.13 27.65
N GLU A 171 -18.35 -23.38 28.52
CA GLU A 171 -19.44 -23.89 29.35
C GLU A 171 -20.60 -24.44 28.51
N ARG A 172 -20.98 -23.73 27.44
CA ARG A 172 -22.09 -24.12 26.56
C ARG A 172 -21.85 -25.45 25.84
N TYR A 173 -20.63 -25.67 25.36
CA TYR A 173 -20.26 -26.89 24.64
C TYR A 173 -19.69 -27.98 25.56
N GLY A 174 -19.78 -27.81 26.89
CA GLY A 174 -19.38 -28.83 27.86
C GLY A 174 -17.87 -29.03 27.98
N LEU A 175 -17.07 -28.01 27.65
CA LEU A 175 -15.62 -28.01 27.83
C LEU A 175 -15.24 -27.55 29.24
N GLU A 176 -14.13 -28.10 29.75
CA GLU A 176 -13.48 -27.66 30.97
C GLU A 176 -12.45 -26.57 30.65
N VAL A 177 -12.53 -25.44 31.35
CA VAL A 177 -11.56 -24.34 31.21
C VAL A 177 -10.26 -24.75 31.92
N LEU A 178 -9.19 -24.91 31.13
CA LEU A 178 -7.86 -25.26 31.63
C LEU A 178 -7.07 -24.03 32.06
N VAL A 179 -7.25 -22.91 31.35
CA VAL A 179 -6.66 -21.61 31.69
C VAL A 179 -7.69 -20.52 31.47
N GLU A 180 -7.95 -19.73 32.51
CA GLU A 180 -8.99 -18.69 32.52
C GLU A 180 -8.76 -17.57 31.50
N ASP A 181 -7.50 -17.16 31.31
CA ASP A 181 -7.15 -16.12 30.35
C ASP A 181 -5.76 -16.39 29.73
N VAL A 182 -5.75 -16.61 28.42
CA VAL A 182 -4.54 -16.77 27.60
C VAL A 182 -4.28 -15.55 26.71
N SER A 183 -4.96 -14.43 26.94
CA SER A 183 -4.73 -13.18 26.22
C SER A 183 -3.35 -12.59 26.57
N ASP A 184 -2.67 -12.03 25.58
CA ASP A 184 -1.35 -11.38 25.75
C ASP A 184 -1.45 -9.98 26.41
N LYS A 185 -2.66 -9.41 26.53
CA LYS A 185 -2.94 -8.11 27.17
C LYS A 185 -4.16 -8.18 28.09
N GLU A 186 -4.07 -7.53 29.25
CA GLU A 186 -5.13 -7.53 30.30
C GLU A 186 -6.33 -6.61 29.98
N GLN A 187 -6.15 -5.57 29.17
CA GLN A 187 -7.23 -4.65 28.76
C GLN A 187 -7.64 -4.93 27.32
N ASN A 188 -8.70 -5.73 27.15
CA ASN A 188 -9.19 -6.16 25.85
C ASN A 188 -10.72 -6.07 25.78
N GLY A 189 -11.23 -5.44 24.73
CA GLY A 189 -12.66 -5.24 24.53
C GLY A 189 -12.97 -4.85 23.11
N THR A 190 -14.14 -5.27 22.64
CA THR A 190 -14.64 -4.97 21.29
C THR A 190 -15.86 -4.08 21.40
N ARG A 191 -15.88 -3.01 20.59
CA ARG A 191 -17.03 -2.13 20.41
C ARG A 191 -17.88 -2.65 19.26
N PHE A 192 -19.14 -2.89 19.57
CA PHE A 192 -20.15 -3.31 18.62
C PHE A 192 -21.15 -2.19 18.39
N VAL A 193 -21.60 -2.04 17.15
CA VAL A 193 -22.66 -1.11 16.77
C VAL A 193 -23.89 -1.92 16.40
N HIS A 194 -25.02 -1.55 16.99
CA HIS A 194 -26.34 -2.10 16.66
C HIS A 194 -26.93 -1.29 15.50
N LEU A 195 -27.31 -1.97 14.43
CA LEU A 195 -27.79 -1.38 13.19
C LEU A 195 -29.22 -1.83 12.92
N ARG A 196 -30.07 -0.91 12.48
CA ARG A 196 -31.42 -1.21 11.94
C ARG A 196 -31.56 -0.67 10.54
N MET A 197 -32.43 -1.28 9.75
CA MET A 197 -32.95 -0.65 8.52
C MET A 197 -33.70 0.63 8.90
N ALA A 198 -33.43 1.74 8.19
CA ALA A 198 -34.03 3.04 8.47
C ALA A 198 -35.57 3.02 8.43
N ASP A 199 -36.16 2.12 7.62
CA ASP A 199 -37.61 1.96 7.48
C ASP A 199 -38.26 1.27 8.69
N HIS A 200 -37.58 0.31 9.32
CA HIS A 200 -38.08 -0.44 10.48
C HIS A 200 -37.93 0.33 11.81
N ALA A 201 -36.96 1.24 11.90
CA ALA A 201 -36.73 2.07 13.10
C ALA A 201 -37.87 3.06 13.40
N ARG A 202 -38.76 3.35 12.44
CA ARG A 202 -39.85 4.31 12.60
C ARG A 202 -41.03 3.80 13.43
N ALA A 203 -41.20 2.49 13.58
CA ALA A 203 -42.43 1.91 14.13
C ALA A 203 -42.43 1.72 15.66
N GLN A 204 -41.28 1.65 16.33
CA GLN A 204 -41.23 1.32 17.77
C GLN A 204 -40.00 1.88 18.49
N VAL A 205 -39.95 3.19 18.79
CA VAL A 205 -39.40 3.66 20.08
C VAL A 205 -40.02 5.02 20.45
N SER A 206 -40.67 5.08 21.61
CA SER A 206 -40.81 6.32 22.39
C SER A 206 -39.46 6.65 23.02
N LEU A 207 -38.52 7.15 22.20
CA LEU A 207 -37.27 7.74 22.68
C LEU A 207 -37.54 9.20 23.06
N ALA A 208 -38.05 9.37 24.26
CA ALA A 208 -37.48 10.38 25.14
C ALA A 208 -36.05 9.87 25.45
N PHE A 209 -34.94 10.31 24.86
CA PHE A 209 -34.63 11.45 24.01
C PHE A 209 -33.91 10.96 22.74
N LEU A 210 -34.57 11.04 21.58
CA LEU A 210 -34.23 11.87 20.42
C LEU A 210 -35.04 11.37 19.23
N ARG A 211 -36.05 12.19 18.93
CA ARG A 211 -37.04 12.03 17.88
C ARG A 211 -36.59 12.76 16.62
N THR A 212 -37.18 12.28 15.52
CA THR A 212 -37.49 12.92 14.23
C THR A 212 -36.39 12.86 13.15
N SER A 213 -36.52 12.20 12.00
CA SER A 213 -37.61 11.80 11.07
C SER A 213 -37.66 12.62 9.78
N SER A 214 -37.82 11.87 8.67
CA SER A 214 -38.26 12.22 7.29
C SER A 214 -37.30 13.05 6.43
N MET A 215 -36.71 12.51 5.36
CA MET A 215 -37.28 12.18 4.01
C MET A 215 -37.90 13.40 3.31
N THR A 216 -37.51 13.75 2.07
CA THR A 216 -37.79 12.97 0.84
C THR A 216 -36.83 13.21 -0.36
N ALA A 217 -36.59 12.12 -1.11
CA ALA A 217 -36.59 11.95 -2.58
C ALA A 217 -35.67 12.78 -3.51
N THR A 218 -34.50 12.24 -3.89
CA THR A 218 -34.24 11.62 -5.22
C THR A 218 -32.76 11.19 -5.39
N GLY A 219 -32.58 9.86 -5.32
CA GLY A 219 -31.48 8.99 -5.77
C GLY A 219 -30.22 9.53 -6.47
N ARG A 220 -29.07 9.26 -5.83
CA ARG A 220 -27.93 8.43 -6.33
C ARG A 220 -26.71 8.62 -5.40
N LEU A 221 -26.15 7.52 -4.87
CA LEU A 221 -24.87 7.51 -4.17
C LEU A 221 -23.79 7.01 -5.13
N ASP A 222 -22.90 7.90 -5.56
CA ASP A 222 -21.80 7.61 -6.48
C ASP A 222 -20.53 7.27 -5.69
N VAL A 223 -19.93 6.11 -6.00
CA VAL A 223 -18.76 5.50 -5.33
C VAL A 223 -17.46 6.18 -5.81
N LEU A 224 -17.36 7.51 -5.69
CA LEU A 224 -16.26 8.29 -6.27
C LEU A 224 -15.52 9.23 -5.30
N THR A 225 -15.67 9.12 -3.97
CA THR A 225 -15.09 10.12 -3.03
C THR A 225 -14.19 9.63 -1.89
N GLY A 226 -13.84 8.34 -1.78
CA GLY A 226 -12.73 7.92 -0.91
C GLY A 226 -12.86 8.30 0.58
N ALA A 227 -14.08 8.31 1.13
CA ALA A 227 -14.32 8.68 2.52
C ALA A 227 -14.16 7.46 3.45
N THR A 228 -13.38 7.62 4.52
CA THR A 228 -13.32 6.70 5.66
C THR A 228 -14.08 7.31 6.84
N LEU A 229 -14.95 6.53 7.49
CA LEU A 229 -15.78 6.97 8.61
C LEU A 229 -15.15 6.57 9.95
N LEU A 230 -15.07 7.51 10.89
CA LEU A 230 -14.61 7.26 12.27
C LEU A 230 -15.61 7.87 13.28
N PRO A 231 -16.19 7.06 14.19
CA PRO A 231 -17.13 7.56 15.20
C PRO A 231 -16.40 8.14 16.44
N LEU A 232 -16.90 9.26 16.97
CA LEU A 232 -16.50 9.81 18.29
C LEU A 232 -17.74 10.23 19.09
N ALA A 233 -17.69 10.05 20.41
CA ALA A 233 -18.78 10.39 21.33
C ALA A 233 -19.17 11.88 21.26
N GLY A 234 -20.47 12.17 21.31
CA GLY A 234 -21.03 13.52 21.20
C GLY A 234 -21.08 14.32 22.51
N THR A 235 -21.50 15.58 22.40
CA THR A 235 -21.74 16.52 23.52
C THR A 235 -23.23 16.83 23.68
N ALA A 236 -23.65 17.44 24.79
CA ALA A 236 -25.05 17.76 25.06
C ALA A 236 -25.74 18.62 23.98
N GLU A 237 -24.98 19.41 23.23
CA GLU A 237 -25.46 20.26 22.13
C GLU A 237 -25.43 19.54 20.76
N TYR A 238 -24.68 18.43 20.63
CA TYR A 238 -24.52 17.61 19.41
C TYR A 238 -24.27 16.13 19.79
N PRO A 239 -25.33 15.32 19.90
CA PRO A 239 -25.26 13.96 20.47
C PRO A 239 -24.46 12.96 19.61
N VAL A 240 -24.29 13.23 18.31
CA VAL A 240 -23.45 12.43 17.40
C VAL A 240 -22.54 13.36 16.60
N ARG A 241 -21.22 13.09 16.64
CA ARG A 241 -20.22 13.78 15.81
C ARG A 241 -19.60 12.79 14.84
N MET A 242 -19.57 13.15 13.56
CA MET A 242 -19.01 12.32 12.49
C MET A 242 -17.90 13.07 11.76
N TRP A 243 -16.79 12.39 11.52
CA TRP A 243 -15.67 12.90 10.74
C TRP A 243 -15.77 12.36 9.32
N VAL A 244 -15.72 13.26 8.34
CA VAL A 244 -15.70 12.87 6.93
C VAL A 244 -14.42 13.42 6.29
N LEU A 245 -13.57 12.51 5.81
CA LEU A 245 -12.36 12.84 5.05
C LEU A 245 -12.70 12.95 3.56
N GLY A 246 -12.31 14.07 2.93
CA GLY A 246 -12.29 14.20 1.46
C GLY A 246 -13.53 14.78 0.79
N ALA A 247 -14.52 15.25 1.54
CA ALA A 247 -15.75 15.80 0.98
C ALA A 247 -16.04 17.25 1.42
N ASP A 248 -16.66 18.00 0.49
CA ASP A 248 -17.03 19.40 0.66
C ASP A 248 -18.09 19.57 1.75
N ALA A 249 -17.70 20.26 2.82
CA ALA A 249 -18.52 20.55 4.00
C ALA A 249 -19.89 21.10 3.63
N ALA A 250 -19.92 22.04 2.68
CA ALA A 250 -21.14 22.75 2.33
C ALA A 250 -22.15 21.83 1.62
N ARG A 251 -21.67 20.86 0.85
CA ARG A 251 -22.49 19.83 0.20
C ARG A 251 -22.99 18.78 1.18
N LEU A 252 -22.16 18.33 2.12
CA LEU A 252 -22.57 17.34 3.14
C LEU A 252 -23.52 17.92 4.18
N GLN A 253 -23.35 19.20 4.51
CA GLN A 253 -24.21 19.90 5.45
C GLN A 253 -25.57 20.25 4.84
N ALA A 254 -25.64 20.40 3.51
CA ALA A 254 -26.90 20.48 2.77
C ALA A 254 -27.63 19.12 2.65
N LEU A 255 -26.91 18.01 2.81
CA LEU A 255 -27.43 16.63 2.77
C LEU A 255 -27.86 16.09 4.15
N ALA A 256 -27.48 16.77 5.25
CA ALA A 256 -27.85 16.40 6.61
C ALA A 256 -29.22 17.01 6.99
N PRO A 257 -30.33 16.23 7.06
CA PRO A 257 -31.66 16.79 7.25
C PRO A 257 -32.06 17.03 8.71
N VAL A 258 -31.17 16.79 9.68
CA VAL A 258 -31.55 16.68 11.10
C VAL A 258 -30.70 17.60 11.95
N ARG A 259 -31.36 18.43 12.78
CA ARG A 259 -30.75 19.45 13.65
C ARG A 259 -29.77 18.90 14.71
N ASP A 260 -29.62 17.58 14.81
CA ASP A 260 -28.94 16.87 15.90
C ASP A 260 -27.62 16.19 15.49
N VAL A 261 -27.13 16.41 14.27
CA VAL A 261 -25.84 15.87 13.78
C VAL A 261 -24.90 16.99 13.39
N GLN A 262 -23.71 17.03 14.02
CA GLN A 262 -22.65 17.94 13.62
C GLN A 262 -21.69 17.23 12.66
N VAL A 263 -21.79 17.57 11.37
CA VAL A 263 -20.84 17.13 10.35
C VAL A 263 -19.66 18.09 10.37
N ILE A 264 -18.49 17.60 10.80
CA ILE A 264 -17.24 18.37 10.77
C ILE A 264 -16.47 17.92 9.54
N SER A 265 -16.54 18.72 8.48
CA SER A 265 -15.69 18.52 7.31
C SER A 265 -14.26 18.90 7.67
N LEU A 266 -13.37 17.92 7.64
CA LEU A 266 -11.97 18.19 7.39
C LEU A 266 -11.91 18.53 5.90
N GLY A 267 -11.99 19.83 5.61
CA GLY A 267 -12.29 20.42 4.30
C GLY A 267 -11.75 19.67 3.08
N GLN A 268 -12.33 19.97 1.91
CA GLN A 268 -11.63 19.70 0.65
C GLN A 268 -10.14 20.06 0.82
N PRO A 269 -9.22 19.23 0.32
CA PRO A 269 -7.81 19.45 0.55
C PRO A 269 -7.37 20.81 -0.02
N ALA A 270 -7.43 21.85 0.81
CA ALA A 270 -6.35 22.77 1.12
C ALA A 270 -6.75 23.80 2.20
N ALA A 271 -6.02 23.72 3.33
CA ALA A 271 -5.43 24.83 4.08
C ALA A 271 -6.25 25.61 5.14
N HIS A 272 -6.16 25.20 6.43
CA HIS A 272 -5.40 25.93 7.48
C HIS A 272 -5.38 25.08 8.77
N ALA A 273 -4.22 24.54 9.15
CA ALA A 273 -3.41 25.16 10.19
C ALA A 273 -4.03 25.03 11.60
N ALA A 274 -3.58 23.99 12.33
CA ALA A 274 -3.09 24.26 13.67
C ALA A 274 -2.20 25.52 13.65
N LYS A 275 -1.86 26.12 14.79
CA LYS A 275 -0.62 26.91 14.88
C LYS A 275 0.60 25.97 14.73
N ILE A 276 0.66 25.35 13.56
CA ILE A 276 1.79 24.83 12.83
C ILE A 276 2.11 25.98 11.91
N THR A 277 3.29 26.56 12.09
CA THR A 277 3.94 27.41 11.11
C THR A 277 3.69 26.84 9.71
N PRO A 278 3.10 27.58 8.76
CA PRO A 278 2.74 27.02 7.46
C PRO A 278 3.98 26.38 6.83
N PRO A 279 3.96 25.11 6.37
CA PRO A 279 4.94 24.68 5.40
C PRO A 279 4.74 25.61 4.21
N LYS A 280 5.81 26.28 3.83
CA LYS A 280 5.83 27.25 2.72
C LYS A 280 5.05 26.68 1.53
N GLN A 281 4.24 27.52 0.88
CA GLN A 281 3.71 27.21 -0.47
C GLN A 281 4.87 26.66 -1.30
N GLY A 282 4.78 25.38 -1.70
CA GLY A 282 5.91 24.67 -2.24
C GLY A 282 7.02 24.45 -1.20
N THR A 283 6.86 23.40 -0.41
CA THR A 283 7.87 22.37 -0.58
C THR A 283 7.19 21.27 -1.37
N GLU A 284 7.77 20.89 -2.50
CA GLU A 284 7.65 19.54 -3.10
C GLU A 284 7.51 18.49 -2.00
N PRO A 285 6.90 17.29 -2.24
CA PRO A 285 6.84 16.24 -1.22
C PRO A 285 8.14 16.25 -0.44
N VAL A 286 8.07 16.63 0.84
CA VAL A 286 9.28 16.80 1.63
C VAL A 286 9.66 15.38 1.98
N VAL A 287 10.27 14.68 1.02
CA VAL A 287 11.35 13.78 1.39
C VAL A 287 12.17 14.62 2.35
N LYS A 288 12.31 14.12 3.58
CA LYS A 288 13.17 14.77 4.58
C LYS A 288 14.40 15.24 3.83
N SER A 289 14.76 16.51 3.91
CA SER A 289 15.94 16.99 3.19
C SER A 289 17.13 16.21 3.75
N LEU A 290 17.57 15.23 2.97
CA LEU A 290 18.69 14.37 3.29
C LEU A 290 19.95 15.06 2.76
N PRO A 291 21.01 15.18 3.57
CA PRO A 291 22.24 15.88 3.20
C PRO A 291 22.86 15.43 1.88
N HIS A 292 22.71 14.14 1.51
CA HIS A 292 23.33 13.61 0.31
C HIS A 292 22.30 13.18 -0.74
N ALA A 293 21.39 12.25 -0.44
CA ALA A 293 20.53 11.57 -1.42
C ALA A 293 19.51 12.49 -2.09
N THR A 294 19.04 13.53 -1.40
CA THR A 294 18.10 14.53 -1.92
C THR A 294 18.75 15.90 -2.12
N ALA A 295 20.09 15.95 -2.15
CA ALA A 295 20.80 17.20 -2.34
C ALA A 295 20.47 17.79 -3.73
N ARG A 296 20.20 19.09 -3.80
CA ARG A 296 19.98 19.79 -5.07
C ARG A 296 21.32 19.96 -5.80
N ARG A 297 21.65 19.01 -6.67
CA ARG A 297 22.84 19.03 -7.53
C ARG A 297 22.54 18.43 -8.90
N ALA A 298 23.48 18.58 -9.83
CA ALA A 298 23.39 17.93 -11.13
C ALA A 298 23.21 16.41 -10.96
N PRO A 299 22.48 15.74 -11.87
CA PRO A 299 22.31 14.29 -11.82
C PRO A 299 23.65 13.58 -11.66
N THR A 300 23.74 12.69 -10.68
CA THR A 300 24.90 11.82 -10.50
C THR A 300 25.00 10.89 -11.68
N VAL A 301 26.21 10.79 -12.23
CA VAL A 301 26.56 9.75 -13.19
C VAL A 301 27.34 8.68 -12.44
N VAL A 302 26.83 7.46 -12.44
CA VAL A 302 27.59 6.29 -11.96
C VAL A 302 28.21 5.62 -13.18
N GLU A 303 29.54 5.63 -13.23
CA GLU A 303 30.33 5.11 -14.34
C GLU A 303 31.34 4.08 -13.85
N VAL A 304 31.30 2.89 -14.45
CA VAL A 304 32.16 1.74 -14.15
C VAL A 304 32.44 1.01 -15.45
N GLY A 305 33.55 1.33 -16.11
CA GLY A 305 33.81 0.81 -17.45
C GLY A 305 32.67 1.17 -18.43
N PRO A 306 32.11 0.22 -19.20
CA PRO A 306 30.98 0.50 -20.10
C PRO A 306 29.64 0.76 -19.40
N LEU A 307 29.50 0.46 -18.10
CA LEU A 307 28.28 0.77 -17.34
C LEU A 307 28.24 2.26 -17.05
N ARG A 308 27.25 2.96 -17.60
CA ARG A 308 27.03 4.40 -17.36
C ARG A 308 25.55 4.69 -17.17
N LEU A 309 25.20 5.18 -15.98
CA LEU A 309 23.82 5.45 -15.57
C LEU A 309 23.66 6.88 -15.06
N GLY A 310 22.59 7.55 -15.46
CA GLY A 310 22.22 8.90 -14.99
C GLY A 310 22.62 10.00 -15.98
N ALA A 311 22.09 11.22 -15.76
CA ALA A 311 22.26 12.37 -16.66
C ALA A 311 21.91 12.08 -18.14
N GLY A 312 20.89 11.25 -18.38
CA GLY A 312 20.47 10.82 -19.72
C GLY A 312 21.25 9.63 -20.28
N ALA A 313 22.35 9.21 -19.64
CA ALA A 313 22.99 7.93 -19.97
C ALA A 313 22.11 6.78 -19.51
N ARG A 314 21.94 5.78 -20.40
CA ARG A 314 21.14 4.60 -20.14
C ARG A 314 21.92 3.33 -20.36
N ALA A 315 21.71 2.34 -19.51
CA ALA A 315 22.44 1.09 -19.54
C ALA A 315 21.58 -0.11 -19.13
N VAL A 316 22.02 -1.30 -19.53
CA VAL A 316 21.42 -2.56 -19.09
C VAL A 316 22.46 -3.45 -18.43
N ILE A 317 22.07 -3.96 -17.28
CA ILE A 317 22.78 -4.96 -16.49
C ILE A 317 22.05 -6.29 -16.73
N ALA A 318 22.75 -7.31 -17.22
CA ALA A 318 22.11 -8.59 -17.53
C ALA A 318 22.99 -9.77 -17.13
N GLY A 319 22.39 -10.91 -16.88
CA GLY A 319 23.08 -12.13 -16.46
C GLY A 319 22.21 -12.99 -15.56
N PRO A 320 22.72 -14.12 -15.06
CA PRO A 320 21.90 -15.09 -14.38
C PRO A 320 21.46 -14.63 -12.98
N CYS A 321 20.38 -15.26 -12.51
CA CYS A 321 19.90 -15.07 -11.15
C CYS A 321 20.95 -15.52 -10.12
N SER A 322 21.57 -16.67 -10.35
CA SER A 322 22.67 -17.23 -9.59
C SER A 322 23.80 -17.65 -10.52
N VAL A 323 25.03 -17.56 -10.05
CA VAL A 323 26.19 -18.14 -10.75
C VAL A 323 26.26 -19.61 -10.38
N GLU A 324 26.09 -20.48 -11.38
CA GLU A 324 25.91 -21.93 -11.17
C GLU A 324 27.15 -22.73 -11.55
N SER A 325 27.86 -22.29 -12.59
CA SER A 325 29.16 -22.85 -12.99
C SER A 325 29.99 -21.82 -13.75
N PRO A 326 31.33 -22.01 -13.88
CA PRO A 326 32.17 -21.18 -14.72
C PRO A 326 31.70 -21.12 -16.18
N GLU A 327 31.28 -22.25 -16.74
CA GLU A 327 30.86 -22.37 -18.14
C GLU A 327 29.53 -21.65 -18.38
N GLN A 328 28.60 -21.74 -17.44
CA GLN A 328 27.28 -21.09 -17.51
C GLN A 328 27.44 -19.58 -17.52
N VAL A 329 28.13 -19.01 -16.53
CA VAL A 329 28.30 -17.56 -16.44
C VAL A 329 29.13 -17.00 -17.60
N MET A 330 30.14 -17.73 -18.08
CA MET A 330 30.94 -17.33 -19.25
C MET A 330 30.11 -17.27 -20.53
N ARG A 331 29.23 -18.25 -20.75
CA ARG A 331 28.35 -18.29 -21.91
C ARG A 331 27.34 -17.15 -21.88
N ILE A 332 26.65 -16.99 -20.75
CA ILE A 332 25.66 -15.92 -20.59
C ILE A 332 26.31 -14.55 -20.73
N ALA A 333 27.49 -14.33 -20.13
CA ALA A 333 28.23 -13.07 -20.25
C ALA A 333 28.52 -12.70 -21.71
N ARG A 334 28.93 -13.67 -22.54
CA ARG A 334 29.15 -13.47 -23.97
C ARG A 334 27.87 -13.08 -24.70
N GLU A 335 26.79 -13.79 -24.44
CA GLU A 335 25.51 -13.56 -25.11
C GLU A 335 24.91 -12.20 -24.75
N VAL A 336 24.87 -11.85 -23.46
CA VAL A 336 24.32 -10.56 -23.05
C VAL A 336 25.19 -9.40 -23.52
N ALA A 337 26.52 -9.54 -23.52
CA ALA A 337 27.43 -8.54 -24.09
C ALA A 337 27.15 -8.30 -25.58
N SER A 338 26.98 -9.37 -26.36
CA SER A 338 26.66 -9.27 -27.80
C SER A 338 25.33 -8.57 -28.08
N CYS A 339 24.41 -8.57 -27.11
CA CYS A 339 23.11 -7.92 -27.20
C CYS A 339 23.11 -6.46 -26.69
N GLY A 340 24.25 -5.92 -26.24
CA GLY A 340 24.36 -4.55 -25.74
C GLY A 340 24.22 -4.38 -24.23
N ALA A 341 24.31 -5.47 -23.44
CA ALA A 341 24.48 -5.32 -22.00
C ALA A 341 25.81 -4.63 -21.69
N THR A 342 25.79 -3.77 -20.68
CA THR A 342 26.93 -2.92 -20.26
C THR A 342 27.50 -3.32 -18.91
N ALA A 343 26.88 -4.28 -18.23
CA ALA A 343 27.37 -4.90 -17.01
C ALA A 343 26.81 -6.31 -16.87
N LEU A 344 27.56 -7.17 -16.19
CA LEU A 344 27.20 -8.55 -15.89
C LEU A 344 26.68 -8.66 -14.46
N ARG A 345 25.46 -9.15 -14.27
CA ARG A 345 24.97 -9.52 -12.94
C ARG A 345 25.12 -11.02 -12.67
N GLY A 346 25.28 -11.40 -11.40
CA GLY A 346 25.25 -12.80 -10.98
C GLY A 346 25.20 -12.95 -9.47
N GLY A 347 24.24 -13.70 -8.94
CA GLY A 347 24.13 -13.94 -7.49
C GLY A 347 25.10 -15.01 -7.03
N ILE A 348 26.02 -14.67 -6.12
CA ILE A 348 26.98 -15.60 -5.53
C ILE A 348 26.53 -16.12 -4.16
N PHE A 349 25.72 -15.33 -3.46
CA PHE A 349 24.98 -15.68 -2.25
C PHE A 349 23.48 -15.52 -2.52
N LYS A 350 22.63 -16.39 -1.99
CA LYS A 350 21.18 -16.35 -2.24
C LYS A 350 20.36 -16.22 -0.95
N PRO A 351 19.58 -15.13 -0.78
CA PRO A 351 18.69 -14.95 0.36
C PRO A 351 17.40 -15.75 0.15
N ARG A 352 17.46 -17.08 0.35
CA ARG A 352 16.33 -17.98 0.12
C ARG A 352 15.41 -18.04 1.34
N THR A 353 14.11 -17.99 1.10
CA THR A 353 13.09 -18.25 2.13
C THR A 353 13.15 -19.71 2.62
N ASN A 354 13.47 -20.65 1.72
CA ASN A 354 13.67 -22.06 2.07
C ASN A 354 15.17 -22.33 2.30
N PRO A 355 15.59 -22.77 3.50
CA PRO A 355 17.01 -23.02 3.81
C PRO A 355 17.61 -24.20 3.05
N TYR A 356 16.81 -25.12 2.51
CA TYR A 356 17.28 -26.28 1.74
C TYR A 356 17.45 -25.98 0.24
N ALA A 357 17.04 -24.79 -0.21
CA ALA A 357 17.25 -24.38 -1.58
C ALA A 357 18.73 -24.03 -1.83
N PHE A 358 19.15 -24.00 -3.09
CA PHE A 358 20.50 -23.57 -3.46
C PHE A 358 20.83 -22.19 -2.90
N GLN A 359 21.94 -22.12 -2.14
CA GLN A 359 22.40 -20.94 -1.39
C GLN A 359 23.43 -20.09 -2.15
N GLY A 360 23.90 -20.56 -3.31
CA GLY A 360 25.04 -19.99 -4.03
C GLY A 360 26.37 -20.65 -3.65
N HIS A 361 27.38 -20.54 -4.53
CA HIS A 361 28.74 -21.06 -4.29
C HIS A 361 29.65 -20.07 -3.53
N GLY A 362 29.10 -18.93 -3.07
CA GLY A 362 29.85 -17.94 -2.30
C GLY A 362 31.02 -17.34 -3.07
N LEU A 363 32.16 -17.17 -2.39
CA LEU A 363 33.33 -16.48 -2.95
C LEU A 363 33.98 -17.22 -4.13
N GLU A 364 33.74 -18.52 -4.29
CA GLU A 364 34.21 -19.27 -5.46
C GLU A 364 33.50 -18.81 -6.74
N ALA A 365 32.17 -18.68 -6.68
CA ALA A 365 31.38 -18.13 -7.79
C ALA A 365 31.71 -16.66 -8.12
N LEU A 366 32.24 -15.90 -7.15
CA LEU A 366 32.73 -14.54 -7.42
C LEU A 366 33.90 -14.55 -8.39
N ASP A 367 34.81 -15.51 -8.27
CA ASP A 367 35.95 -15.63 -9.19
C ASP A 367 35.51 -16.02 -10.60
N TRP A 368 34.49 -16.88 -10.73
CA TRP A 368 33.90 -17.24 -12.01
C TRP A 368 33.20 -16.03 -12.66
N LEU A 369 32.41 -15.28 -11.89
CA LEU A 369 31.70 -14.09 -12.34
C LEU A 369 32.69 -13.01 -12.83
N VAL A 370 33.73 -12.73 -12.05
CA VAL A 370 34.77 -11.75 -12.39
C VAL A 370 35.53 -12.17 -13.64
N SER A 371 35.85 -13.46 -13.77
CA SER A 371 36.54 -13.99 -14.95
C SER A 371 35.68 -13.85 -16.21
N ALA A 372 34.38 -14.16 -16.12
CA ALA A 372 33.43 -13.99 -17.22
C ALA A 372 33.21 -12.51 -17.59
N GLY A 373 33.09 -11.63 -16.60
CA GLY A 373 33.01 -10.19 -16.81
C GLY A 373 34.22 -9.66 -17.56
N LYS A 374 35.44 -9.94 -17.07
CA LYS A 374 36.70 -9.53 -17.70
C LYS A 374 36.83 -10.04 -19.14
N ALA A 375 36.53 -11.32 -19.39
CA ALA A 375 36.63 -11.92 -20.70
C ALA A 375 35.71 -11.28 -21.75
N ASN A 376 34.62 -10.65 -21.32
CA ASN A 376 33.62 -10.02 -22.19
C ASN A 376 33.57 -8.49 -22.03
N GLY A 377 34.54 -7.89 -21.33
CA GLY A 377 34.60 -6.45 -21.11
C GLY A 377 33.45 -5.88 -20.26
N LEU A 378 32.80 -6.70 -19.43
CA LEU A 378 31.66 -6.29 -18.60
C LEU A 378 32.08 -6.12 -17.13
N PRO A 379 31.78 -4.97 -16.49
CA PRO A 379 31.89 -4.82 -15.05
C PRO A 379 30.87 -5.71 -14.36
N VAL A 380 31.21 -6.22 -13.18
CA VAL A 380 30.37 -7.20 -12.46
C VAL A 380 29.59 -6.57 -11.32
N VAL A 381 28.31 -6.95 -11.23
CA VAL A 381 27.36 -6.54 -10.19
C VAL A 381 26.92 -7.78 -9.41
N THR A 382 27.16 -7.83 -8.10
CA THR A 382 26.76 -8.97 -7.27
C THR A 382 26.29 -8.55 -5.88
N GLU A 383 25.44 -9.37 -5.28
CA GLU A 383 24.77 -9.06 -4.02
C GLU A 383 25.64 -9.39 -2.80
N VAL A 384 25.66 -8.46 -1.84
CA VAL A 384 26.18 -8.70 -0.49
C VAL A 384 25.02 -8.79 0.49
N MET A 385 25.05 -9.82 1.34
CA MET A 385 23.92 -10.15 2.22
C MET A 385 24.22 -9.93 3.71
N ALA A 386 25.49 -9.84 4.07
CA ALA A 386 25.97 -9.69 5.45
C ALA A 386 27.24 -8.82 5.49
N VAL A 387 27.53 -8.23 6.65
CA VAL A 387 28.61 -7.24 6.83
C VAL A 387 30.00 -7.85 6.56
N ASP A 388 30.21 -9.09 6.96
CA ASP A 388 31.44 -9.86 6.75
C ASP A 388 31.68 -10.21 5.27
N HIS A 389 30.63 -10.28 4.44
CA HIS A 389 30.76 -10.48 3.00
C HIS A 389 31.28 -9.23 2.28
N VAL A 390 31.10 -8.03 2.86
CA VAL A 390 31.34 -6.76 2.15
C VAL A 390 32.78 -6.65 1.68
N LYS A 391 33.76 -6.86 2.57
CA LYS A 391 35.18 -6.72 2.23
C LYS A 391 35.63 -7.68 1.11
N PRO A 392 35.47 -9.01 1.24
CA PRO A 392 35.95 -9.94 0.20
C PRO A 392 35.22 -9.75 -1.14
N VAL A 393 33.96 -9.32 -1.14
CA VAL A 393 33.24 -9.04 -2.39
C VAL A 393 33.71 -7.72 -3.02
N ALA A 394 33.90 -6.66 -2.23
CA ALA A 394 34.35 -5.35 -2.72
C ALA A 394 35.78 -5.36 -3.28
N GLU A 395 36.62 -6.32 -2.88
CA GLU A 395 37.95 -6.50 -3.45
C GLU A 395 37.90 -6.90 -4.94
N LYS A 396 36.87 -7.64 -5.37
CA LYS A 396 36.79 -8.21 -6.71
C LYS A 396 35.63 -7.68 -7.57
N ALA A 397 34.48 -7.39 -6.97
CA ALA A 397 33.30 -6.90 -7.68
C ALA A 397 33.38 -5.40 -7.95
N ASP A 398 32.81 -4.98 -9.08
CA ASP A 398 32.85 -3.57 -9.49
C ASP A 398 31.71 -2.75 -8.89
N VAL A 399 30.53 -3.38 -8.71
CA VAL A 399 29.35 -2.77 -8.06
C VAL A 399 28.77 -3.74 -7.03
N LEU A 400 28.50 -3.24 -5.83
CA LEU A 400 27.86 -4.02 -4.75
C LEU A 400 26.34 -3.84 -4.82
N GLN A 401 25.58 -4.93 -4.87
CA GLN A 401 24.12 -4.90 -4.80
C GLN A 401 23.67 -5.14 -3.35
N ILE A 402 22.72 -4.31 -2.89
CA ILE A 402 21.89 -4.56 -1.72
C ILE A 402 20.51 -4.99 -2.21
N GLY A 403 20.14 -6.25 -1.92
CA GLY A 403 18.83 -6.78 -2.27
C GLY A 403 17.69 -6.16 -1.46
N ALA A 404 16.47 -6.29 -1.99
CA ALA A 404 15.27 -5.67 -1.42
C ALA A 404 15.00 -6.04 0.06
N ARG A 405 15.37 -7.26 0.48
CA ARG A 405 15.21 -7.72 1.88
C ARG A 405 16.16 -7.02 2.85
N ASN A 406 17.29 -6.52 2.35
CA ASN A 406 18.33 -5.84 3.12
C ASN A 406 18.29 -4.31 2.94
N MET A 407 17.27 -3.76 2.27
CA MET A 407 17.18 -2.31 2.04
C MET A 407 17.25 -1.50 3.34
N GLN A 408 16.72 -2.02 4.46
CA GLN A 408 16.76 -1.38 5.77
C GLN A 408 17.74 -2.05 6.75
N ASN A 409 18.67 -2.87 6.25
CA ASN A 409 19.74 -3.42 7.07
C ASN A 409 20.83 -2.37 7.26
N PHE A 410 20.62 -1.42 8.18
CA PHE A 410 21.45 -0.21 8.31
C PHE A 410 22.93 -0.50 8.60
N ASP A 411 23.24 -1.59 9.30
CA ASP A 411 24.64 -1.97 9.56
C ASP A 411 25.32 -2.43 8.27
N LEU A 412 24.62 -3.21 7.43
CA LEU A 412 25.08 -3.56 6.10
C LEU A 412 25.23 -2.33 5.20
N LEU A 413 24.26 -1.40 5.20
CA LEU A 413 24.31 -0.16 4.42
C LEU A 413 25.55 0.69 4.78
N ARG A 414 25.85 0.85 6.08
CA ARG A 414 27.05 1.58 6.52
C ARG A 414 28.34 0.84 6.13
N ALA A 415 28.34 -0.49 6.19
CA ALA A 415 29.50 -1.29 5.80
C ALA A 415 29.79 -1.15 4.31
N VAL A 416 28.78 -1.26 3.43
CA VAL A 416 28.98 -1.08 1.98
C VAL A 416 29.35 0.36 1.62
N GLY A 417 28.81 1.36 2.32
CA GLY A 417 29.19 2.76 2.10
C GLY A 417 30.65 3.07 2.41
N ARG A 418 31.31 2.24 3.24
CA ARG A 418 32.75 2.34 3.54
C ARG A 418 33.63 1.48 2.63
N ALA A 419 33.04 0.71 1.72
CA ALA A 419 33.76 -0.28 0.92
C ALA A 419 34.43 0.31 -0.35
N GLY A 420 34.14 1.57 -0.69
CA GLY A 420 34.76 2.26 -1.84
C GLY A 420 34.29 1.78 -3.22
N ARG A 421 33.15 1.08 -3.28
CA ARG A 421 32.54 0.57 -4.51
C ARG A 421 31.15 1.17 -4.70
N PRO A 422 30.75 1.53 -5.94
CA PRO A 422 29.37 1.91 -6.23
C PRO A 422 28.36 0.89 -5.71
N VAL A 423 27.20 1.36 -5.27
CA VAL A 423 26.17 0.52 -4.64
C VAL A 423 24.87 0.57 -5.43
N LEU A 424 24.36 -0.59 -5.85
CA LEU A 424 23.01 -0.75 -6.38
C LEU A 424 22.07 -1.12 -5.23
N LEU A 425 21.15 -0.21 -4.88
CA LEU A 425 20.20 -0.37 -3.78
C LEU A 425 18.80 -0.70 -4.32
N LYS A 426 18.36 -1.94 -4.12
CA LYS A 426 17.01 -2.36 -4.48
C LYS A 426 15.98 -1.89 -3.46
N ARG A 427 14.86 -1.36 -3.93
CA ARG A 427 13.72 -0.97 -3.07
C ARG A 427 13.13 -2.20 -2.37
N GLY A 428 12.82 -2.07 -1.09
CA GLY A 428 12.11 -3.07 -0.31
C GLY A 428 10.64 -3.18 -0.74
N ALA A 429 10.11 -4.39 -0.84
CA ALA A 429 8.76 -4.61 -1.38
C ALA A 429 7.64 -3.98 -0.51
N GLY A 430 7.90 -3.71 0.77
CA GLY A 430 6.97 -3.02 1.68
C GLY A 430 7.32 -1.56 1.94
N SER A 431 8.26 -0.98 1.19
CA SER A 431 8.85 0.31 1.54
C SER A 431 8.38 1.44 0.63
N THR A 432 8.22 2.62 1.21
CA THR A 432 7.92 3.87 0.51
C THR A 432 9.13 4.44 -0.23
N VAL A 433 8.91 5.43 -1.10
CA VAL A 433 9.99 6.18 -1.77
C VAL A 433 10.87 6.91 -0.74
N ASP A 434 10.28 7.50 0.30
CA ASP A 434 11.02 8.19 1.35
C ASP A 434 11.95 7.28 2.13
N GLU A 435 11.49 6.07 2.49
CA GLU A 435 12.33 5.09 3.19
C GLU A 435 13.45 4.56 2.30
N TRP A 436 13.21 4.47 1.00
CA TRP A 436 14.22 4.05 0.03
C TRP A 436 15.32 5.10 -0.15
N LEU A 437 14.95 6.38 -0.28
CA LEU A 437 15.90 7.50 -0.29
C LEU A 437 16.63 7.63 1.06
N GLY A 438 15.93 7.38 2.17
CA GLY A 438 16.52 7.28 3.50
C GLY A 438 17.59 6.18 3.59
N ALA A 439 17.35 5.01 3.01
CA ALA A 439 18.33 3.93 2.94
C ALA A 439 19.55 4.31 2.09
N ALA A 440 19.35 5.00 0.96
CA ALA A 440 20.44 5.52 0.15
C ALA A 440 21.32 6.50 0.95
N GLU A 441 20.71 7.37 1.76
CA GLU A 441 21.43 8.31 2.62
C GLU A 441 22.36 7.62 3.62
N TYR A 442 22.00 6.46 4.17
CA TYR A 442 22.90 5.70 5.06
C TYR A 442 24.19 5.26 4.38
N ILE A 443 24.11 4.87 3.10
CA ILE A 443 25.28 4.51 2.28
C ILE A 443 26.14 5.75 2.03
N MET A 444 25.49 6.83 1.60
CA MET A 444 26.17 8.08 1.24
C MET A 444 26.83 8.77 2.43
N ALA A 445 26.15 8.82 3.57
CA ALA A 445 26.70 9.35 4.82
C ALA A 445 27.87 8.51 5.36
N ALA A 446 27.97 7.24 4.97
CA ALA A 446 29.10 6.39 5.32
C ALA A 446 30.32 6.56 4.40
N GLY A 447 30.16 7.21 3.24
CA GLY A 447 31.28 7.63 2.37
C GLY A 447 31.10 7.40 0.87
N GLU A 448 30.12 6.63 0.43
CA GLU A 448 29.95 6.28 -0.99
C GLU A 448 28.81 7.06 -1.64
N LEU A 449 29.14 7.96 -2.57
CA LEU A 449 28.17 8.84 -3.24
C LEU A 449 27.64 8.28 -4.57
N ARG A 450 28.24 7.20 -5.09
CA ARG A 450 27.85 6.51 -6.33
C ARG A 450 26.81 5.43 -6.04
N VAL A 451 25.59 5.87 -5.73
CA VAL A 451 24.45 4.97 -5.45
C VAL A 451 23.52 4.91 -6.66
N ILE A 452 23.12 3.70 -7.06
CA ILE A 452 22.13 3.42 -8.10
C ILE A 452 20.87 2.90 -7.40
N LEU A 453 19.74 3.57 -7.62
CA LEU A 453 18.45 3.15 -7.09
C LEU A 453 17.82 2.15 -8.06
N CYS A 454 17.42 0.97 -7.59
CA CYS A 454 16.67 -0.02 -8.39
C CYS A 454 15.23 -0.26 -7.87
N GLU A 455 14.23 0.20 -8.62
CA GLU A 455 12.81 -0.17 -8.43
C GLU A 455 12.64 -1.64 -8.87
N ARG A 456 11.88 -2.46 -8.11
CA ARG A 456 11.81 -3.92 -8.34
C ARG A 456 10.44 -4.53 -8.00
N GLY A 457 9.46 -3.69 -7.79
CA GLY A 457 8.10 -4.01 -7.42
C GLY A 457 7.84 -4.02 -5.92
N ILE A 458 6.66 -3.55 -5.56
CA ILE A 458 6.10 -3.51 -4.21
C ILE A 458 5.04 -4.60 -4.00
N ARG A 459 4.81 -4.96 -2.74
CA ARG A 459 3.75 -5.89 -2.36
C ARG A 459 2.42 -5.15 -2.38
N THR A 460 1.45 -5.75 -3.04
CA THR A 460 0.06 -5.28 -3.08
C THR A 460 -0.87 -6.47 -2.82
N PHE A 461 -2.17 -6.27 -3.00
CA PHE A 461 -3.16 -7.35 -2.99
C PHE A 461 -3.14 -8.19 -4.30
N GLU A 462 -2.54 -7.70 -5.37
CA GLU A 462 -2.47 -8.38 -6.67
C GLU A 462 -1.62 -9.65 -6.59
N THR A 463 -2.09 -10.73 -7.21
CA THR A 463 -1.47 -12.07 -7.15
C THR A 463 -1.01 -12.61 -8.51
N ALA A 464 -1.41 -11.99 -9.62
CA ALA A 464 -1.01 -12.38 -10.97
C ALA A 464 0.46 -12.09 -11.29
N THR A 465 1.10 -11.23 -10.50
CA THR A 465 2.54 -10.93 -10.57
C THR A 465 3.19 -11.14 -9.21
N ARG A 466 4.50 -11.45 -9.18
CA ARG A 466 5.22 -11.66 -7.92
C ARG A 466 5.27 -10.40 -7.06
N ASN A 467 5.44 -9.23 -7.70
CA ASN A 467 5.32 -7.92 -7.09
C ASN A 467 4.74 -6.94 -8.13
N THR A 468 4.03 -5.91 -7.70
CA THR A 468 3.54 -4.86 -8.62
C THR A 468 4.68 -3.87 -8.89
N LEU A 469 5.14 -3.78 -10.15
CA LEU A 469 6.17 -2.79 -10.52
C LEU A 469 5.62 -1.37 -10.31
N ASP A 470 6.22 -0.63 -9.37
CA ASP A 470 5.76 0.72 -9.01
C ASP A 470 6.41 1.80 -9.89
N VAL A 471 5.94 1.89 -11.15
CA VAL A 471 6.37 2.95 -12.08
C VAL A 471 6.03 4.34 -11.54
N GLY A 472 4.91 4.46 -10.82
CA GLY A 472 4.51 5.71 -10.15
C GLY A 472 5.53 6.15 -9.10
N GLY A 473 5.98 5.23 -8.24
CA GLY A 473 7.02 5.49 -7.25
C GLY A 473 8.36 5.85 -7.87
N MET A 474 8.74 5.22 -8.99
CA MET A 474 9.94 5.60 -9.75
C MET A 474 9.85 7.05 -10.29
N LEU A 475 8.71 7.41 -10.88
CA LEU A 475 8.46 8.77 -11.37
C LEU A 475 8.42 9.79 -10.23
N ALA A 476 7.83 9.42 -9.09
CA ALA A 476 7.78 10.25 -7.90
C ALA A 476 9.17 10.48 -7.29
N ALA A 477 10.05 9.48 -7.30
CA ALA A 477 11.41 9.59 -6.78
C ALA A 477 12.32 10.50 -7.62
N ARG A 478 12.13 10.51 -8.96
CA ARG A 478 13.01 11.22 -9.92
C ARG A 478 13.22 12.72 -9.61
N PRO A 479 12.20 13.54 -9.31
CA PRO A 479 12.43 14.94 -8.93
C PRO A 479 13.05 15.12 -7.53
N LEU A 480 13.09 14.08 -6.71
CA LEU A 480 13.51 14.15 -5.31
C LEU A 480 14.98 13.80 -5.10
N THR A 481 15.61 13.17 -6.08
CA THR A 481 17.00 12.71 -6.00
C THR A 481 17.76 13.00 -7.29
N HIS A 482 19.05 13.22 -7.16
CA HIS A 482 19.98 13.31 -8.28
C HIS A 482 20.57 11.92 -8.65
N LEU A 483 20.26 10.87 -7.89
CA LEU A 483 20.77 9.51 -8.11
C LEU A 483 20.11 8.87 -9.34
N PRO A 484 20.84 8.05 -10.13
CA PRO A 484 20.23 7.30 -11.22
C PRO A 484 19.24 6.26 -10.70
N ILE A 485 18.11 6.10 -11.40
CA ILE A 485 17.05 5.15 -11.06
C ILE A 485 16.86 4.14 -12.19
N ILE A 486 17.11 2.87 -11.90
CA ILE A 486 16.90 1.74 -12.80
C ILE A 486 15.70 0.89 -12.35
N ALA A 487 15.27 -0.06 -13.19
CA ALA A 487 14.22 -1.02 -12.84
C ALA A 487 14.63 -2.48 -13.00
N ASP A 488 14.06 -3.35 -12.16
CA ASP A 488 14.16 -4.81 -12.22
C ASP A 488 12.80 -5.40 -12.64
N PRO A 489 12.57 -5.59 -13.94
CA PRO A 489 11.33 -6.16 -14.46
C PRO A 489 11.21 -7.66 -14.16
N SER A 490 12.34 -8.38 -14.00
CA SER A 490 12.35 -9.82 -13.76
C SER A 490 11.71 -10.17 -12.42
N HIS A 491 12.18 -9.56 -11.33
CA HIS A 491 11.66 -9.83 -10.00
C HIS A 491 10.28 -9.21 -9.73
N ALA A 492 9.95 -8.12 -10.43
CA ALA A 492 8.61 -7.56 -10.39
C ALA A 492 7.62 -8.56 -11.02
N ALA A 493 7.89 -9.00 -12.25
CA ALA A 493 7.05 -9.99 -12.93
C ALA A 493 6.94 -11.31 -12.17
N GLY A 494 8.09 -11.92 -11.83
CA GLY A 494 8.17 -13.31 -11.39
C GLY A 494 7.94 -14.33 -12.50
N ARG A 495 7.75 -13.89 -13.75
CA ARG A 495 7.49 -14.74 -14.92
C ARG A 495 8.01 -14.10 -16.21
N ALA A 496 8.64 -14.90 -17.06
CA ALA A 496 9.43 -14.44 -18.21
C ALA A 496 8.60 -13.71 -19.29
N ASP A 497 7.35 -14.10 -19.50
CA ASP A 497 6.45 -13.52 -20.50
C ASP A 497 6.06 -12.06 -20.19
N LEU A 498 6.07 -11.65 -18.92
CA LEU A 498 5.76 -10.27 -18.52
C LEU A 498 6.99 -9.37 -18.47
N VAL A 499 8.21 -9.93 -18.47
CA VAL A 499 9.46 -9.17 -18.31
C VAL A 499 9.62 -8.12 -19.41
N GLU A 500 9.33 -8.47 -20.66
CA GLU A 500 9.47 -7.54 -21.78
C GLU A 500 8.51 -6.34 -21.65
N GLY A 501 7.25 -6.59 -21.31
CA GLY A 501 6.25 -5.54 -21.13
C GLY A 501 6.62 -4.59 -19.99
N LEU A 502 7.03 -5.13 -18.84
CA LEU A 502 7.46 -4.34 -17.70
C LEU A 502 8.77 -3.57 -17.96
N ALA A 503 9.72 -4.19 -18.65
CA ALA A 503 10.97 -3.54 -19.06
C ALA A 503 10.69 -2.33 -19.95
N ARG A 504 9.82 -2.48 -20.95
CA ARG A 504 9.39 -1.38 -21.83
C ARG A 504 8.65 -0.29 -21.06
N ALA A 505 7.77 -0.65 -20.13
CA ALA A 505 7.05 0.31 -19.31
C ALA A 505 8.01 1.17 -18.48
N ALA A 506 8.95 0.55 -17.75
CA ALA A 506 9.96 1.27 -16.98
C ALA A 506 10.90 2.10 -17.88
N TRP A 507 11.30 1.55 -19.02
CA TRP A 507 12.13 2.26 -19.99
C TRP A 507 11.43 3.51 -20.52
N SER A 508 10.17 3.40 -20.92
CA SER A 508 9.39 4.55 -21.43
C SER A 508 9.10 5.58 -20.33
N ALA A 509 8.91 5.15 -19.09
CA ALA A 509 8.76 6.02 -17.93
C ALA A 509 10.07 6.73 -17.51
N GLY A 510 11.16 6.52 -18.25
CA GLY A 510 12.41 7.27 -18.08
C GLY A 510 13.42 6.63 -17.13
N ALA A 511 13.31 5.33 -16.81
CA ALA A 511 14.36 4.64 -16.06
C ALA A 511 15.74 4.82 -16.72
N ASP A 512 16.76 5.16 -15.94
CA ASP A 512 18.14 5.31 -16.40
C ASP A 512 18.76 3.95 -16.77
N GLY A 513 18.11 2.83 -16.43
CA GLY A 513 18.59 1.52 -16.84
C GLY A 513 17.68 0.38 -16.44
N LEU A 514 18.09 -0.83 -16.77
CA LEU A 514 17.42 -2.07 -16.36
C LEU A 514 18.43 -3.06 -15.77
N ILE A 515 17.96 -3.88 -14.84
CA ILE A 515 18.65 -5.10 -14.42
C ILE A 515 17.76 -6.31 -14.75
N VAL A 516 18.22 -7.17 -15.66
CA VAL A 516 17.42 -8.26 -16.26
C VAL A 516 18.07 -9.60 -16.00
N GLU A 517 17.27 -10.60 -15.63
CA GLU A 517 17.74 -11.97 -15.48
C GLU A 517 17.72 -12.72 -16.80
N VAL A 518 18.87 -13.31 -17.15
CA VAL A 518 19.05 -14.10 -18.37
C VAL A 518 19.68 -15.44 -17.99
N HIS A 519 19.10 -16.53 -18.48
CA HIS A 519 19.60 -17.89 -18.26
C HIS A 519 19.53 -18.68 -19.57
N ASP A 520 20.55 -19.47 -19.87
CA ASP A 520 20.65 -20.25 -21.11
C ASP A 520 19.65 -21.42 -21.14
N ASP A 521 19.47 -22.08 -20.00
CA ASP A 521 18.45 -23.13 -19.81
C ASP A 521 17.61 -22.89 -18.54
N PRO A 522 16.57 -22.02 -18.59
CA PRO A 522 15.76 -21.71 -17.42
C PRO A 522 15.14 -22.94 -16.74
N ALA A 523 14.83 -24.00 -17.51
CA ALA A 523 14.25 -25.23 -16.96
C ALA A 523 15.19 -25.97 -15.99
N ARG A 524 16.51 -25.72 -16.09
CA ARG A 524 17.53 -26.30 -15.20
C ARG A 524 18.12 -25.31 -14.20
N ALA A 525 17.65 -24.06 -14.19
CA ALA A 525 18.18 -23.05 -13.29
C ALA A 525 17.93 -23.42 -11.82
N LEU A 526 18.96 -23.23 -10.98
CA LEU A 526 18.93 -23.54 -9.54
C LEU A 526 18.14 -22.50 -8.73
N SER A 527 17.74 -21.39 -9.37
CA SER A 527 16.94 -20.33 -8.75
C SER A 527 16.21 -19.47 -9.78
N ASP A 528 14.98 -19.05 -9.44
CA ASP A 528 14.18 -18.07 -10.18
C ASP A 528 14.07 -18.36 -11.70
N ALA A 529 13.97 -19.65 -12.04
CA ALA A 529 13.79 -20.17 -13.40
C ALA A 529 12.67 -19.47 -14.18
N GLU A 530 11.52 -19.26 -13.54
CA GLU A 530 10.30 -18.79 -14.19
C GLU A 530 10.40 -17.38 -14.75
N GLN A 531 11.26 -16.52 -14.18
CA GLN A 531 11.40 -15.11 -14.55
C GLN A 531 12.61 -14.82 -15.45
N ALA A 532 13.49 -15.79 -15.65
CA ALA A 532 14.70 -15.61 -16.45
C ALA A 532 14.37 -15.65 -17.95
N LEU A 533 14.84 -14.64 -18.69
CA LEU A 533 14.77 -14.67 -20.15
C LEU A 533 15.81 -15.62 -20.71
N VAL A 534 15.47 -16.29 -21.81
CA VAL A 534 16.49 -16.93 -22.66
C VAL A 534 17.22 -15.87 -23.49
N PRO A 535 18.47 -16.13 -23.92
CA PRO A 535 19.29 -15.16 -24.67
C PRO A 535 18.60 -14.57 -25.90
N ALA A 536 17.86 -15.38 -26.66
CA ALA A 536 17.12 -14.90 -27.83
C ALA A 536 16.05 -13.85 -27.48
N ARG A 537 15.32 -14.06 -26.38
CA ARG A 537 14.31 -13.12 -25.87
C ARG A 537 14.96 -11.87 -25.30
N PHE A 538 16.13 -11.98 -24.67
CA PHE A 538 16.91 -10.83 -24.26
C PHE A 538 17.40 -10.00 -25.46
N ALA A 539 17.83 -10.64 -26.55
CA ALA A 539 18.22 -9.96 -27.78
C ALA A 539 17.04 -9.20 -28.42
N GLU A 540 15.84 -9.77 -28.39
CA GLU A 540 14.60 -9.08 -28.80
C GLU A 540 14.31 -7.86 -27.93
N LEU A 541 14.36 -8.01 -26.61
CA LEU A 541 14.20 -6.90 -25.68
C LEU A 541 15.22 -5.79 -25.98
N ALA A 542 16.51 -6.14 -26.10
CA ALA A 542 17.57 -5.17 -26.37
C ALA A 542 17.36 -4.43 -27.70
N ARG A 543 16.91 -5.11 -28.75
CA ARG A 543 16.53 -4.46 -30.02
C ARG A 543 15.34 -3.49 -29.84
N ASN A 544 14.31 -3.92 -29.13
CA ASN A 544 13.10 -3.12 -28.87
C ASN A 544 13.38 -1.86 -28.03
N LEU A 545 14.43 -1.89 -27.20
CA LEU A 545 14.88 -0.75 -26.40
C LEU A 545 15.98 0.09 -27.07
N ALA A 546 16.36 -0.24 -28.31
CA ALA A 546 17.46 0.40 -29.06
C ALA A 546 18.84 0.27 -28.40
N LEU A 547 19.05 -0.81 -27.65
CA LEU A 547 20.30 -1.11 -26.95
C LEU A 547 21.24 -1.99 -27.77
N HIS A 548 20.69 -2.72 -28.73
CA HIS A 548 21.51 -3.55 -29.62
C HIS A 548 22.40 -2.63 -30.48
N PRO A 549 23.70 -2.93 -30.66
CA PRO A 549 24.61 -2.11 -31.47
C PRO A 549 24.08 -1.82 -32.89
N ASP A 550 23.29 -2.74 -33.44
CA ASP A 550 22.66 -2.65 -34.76
C ASP A 550 21.20 -2.13 -34.77
N ALA A 551 20.60 -1.84 -33.62
CA ALA A 551 19.20 -1.42 -33.54
C ALA A 551 19.04 0.06 -33.93
N ARG A 552 18.56 0.29 -35.15
CA ARG A 552 17.87 1.54 -35.49
C ARG A 552 16.40 1.38 -35.11
N LEU A 553 15.89 2.23 -34.21
CA LEU A 553 14.45 2.29 -33.95
C LEU A 553 13.72 2.55 -35.28
N PRO A 554 12.62 1.85 -35.58
CA PRO A 554 11.79 2.17 -36.73
C PRO A 554 11.35 3.63 -36.66
N LEU A 555 11.41 4.35 -37.80
CA LEU A 555 11.01 5.76 -37.87
C LEU A 555 9.59 6.00 -37.33
N ALA A 556 8.68 5.03 -37.50
CA ALA A 556 7.33 5.09 -36.97
C ALA A 556 7.29 5.18 -35.44
N GLN A 557 8.18 4.48 -34.74
CA GLN A 557 8.25 4.50 -33.29
C GLN A 557 8.85 5.80 -32.76
N LEU A 558 9.89 6.31 -33.43
CA LEU A 558 10.45 7.64 -33.13
C LEU A 558 9.40 8.74 -33.33
N ARG A 559 8.59 8.64 -34.38
CA ARG A 559 7.48 9.57 -34.63
C ARG A 559 6.41 9.48 -33.54
N ALA A 560 6.00 8.27 -33.16
CA ALA A 560 5.02 8.10 -32.08
C ALA A 560 5.49 8.69 -30.74
N TRP A 561 6.80 8.65 -30.45
CA TRP A 561 7.34 9.33 -29.27
C TRP A 561 7.27 10.84 -29.37
N VAL A 562 7.58 11.40 -30.55
CA VAL A 562 7.41 12.83 -30.81
C VAL A 562 5.94 13.22 -30.66
N ASP A 563 5.01 12.45 -31.25
CA ASP A 563 3.58 12.71 -31.19
C ASP A 563 3.06 12.72 -29.74
N ALA A 564 3.55 11.82 -28.89
CA ALA A 564 3.19 11.77 -27.47
C ALA A 564 3.73 12.99 -26.70
N ILE A 565 4.99 13.37 -26.93
CA ILE A 565 5.59 14.57 -26.34
C ILE A 565 4.81 15.83 -26.79
N ASP A 566 4.45 15.92 -28.06
CA ASP A 566 3.69 17.04 -28.61
C ASP A 566 2.28 17.13 -28.01
N HIS A 567 1.63 15.99 -27.77
CA HIS A 567 0.36 15.94 -27.04
C HIS A 567 0.50 16.49 -25.62
N ASP A 568 1.49 16.02 -24.87
CA ASP A 568 1.74 16.44 -23.48
C ASP A 568 2.07 17.94 -23.42
N LEU A 569 2.87 18.45 -24.38
CA LEU A 569 3.14 19.87 -24.52
C LEU A 569 1.84 20.66 -24.72
N GLY A 570 0.93 20.19 -25.57
CA GLY A 570 -0.38 20.81 -25.79
C GLY A 570 -1.20 20.91 -24.49
N VAL A 571 -1.29 19.83 -23.72
CA VAL A 571 -2.00 19.80 -22.43
C VAL A 571 -1.38 20.77 -21.42
N LEU A 572 -0.05 20.79 -21.32
CA LEU A 572 0.67 21.68 -20.39
C LEU A 572 0.50 23.16 -20.77
N VAL A 573 0.50 23.49 -22.07
CA VAL A 573 0.25 24.84 -22.57
C VAL A 573 -1.18 25.29 -22.22
N GLN A 574 -2.18 24.45 -22.47
CA GLN A 574 -3.58 24.74 -22.14
C GLN A 574 -3.73 25.04 -20.64
N ARG A 575 -3.18 24.18 -19.78
CA ARG A 575 -3.23 24.37 -18.33
C ARG A 575 -2.53 25.65 -17.88
N ARG A 576 -1.41 26.01 -18.53
CA ARG A 576 -0.72 27.28 -18.26
C ARG A 576 -1.60 28.49 -18.62
N LEU A 577 -2.34 28.43 -19.74
CA LEU A 577 -3.25 29.51 -20.14
C LEU A 577 -4.43 29.66 -19.17
N GLU A 578 -4.99 28.56 -18.67
CA GLU A 578 -6.03 28.58 -17.63
C GLU A 578 -5.54 29.27 -16.36
N VAL A 579 -4.34 28.92 -15.89
CA VAL A 579 -3.72 29.59 -14.74
C VAL A 579 -3.45 31.07 -15.04
N ALA A 580 -3.01 31.41 -16.25
CA ALA A 580 -2.82 32.80 -16.66
C ALA A 580 -4.11 33.61 -16.61
N LYS A 581 -5.26 33.01 -16.98
CA LYS A 581 -6.58 33.63 -16.87
C LYS A 581 -6.94 33.92 -15.40
N VAL A 582 -6.78 32.94 -14.51
CA VAL A 582 -7.01 33.11 -13.06
C VAL A 582 -6.14 34.22 -12.47
N ILE A 583 -4.88 34.31 -12.91
CA ILE A 583 -3.98 35.41 -12.51
C ILE A 583 -4.50 36.75 -13.00
N GLY A 584 -5.01 36.83 -14.23
CA GLY A 584 -5.64 38.04 -14.78
C GLY A 584 -6.84 38.50 -13.93
N ASP A 585 -7.74 37.58 -13.60
CA ASP A 585 -8.91 37.86 -12.75
C ASP A 585 -8.50 38.36 -11.35
N SER A 586 -7.52 37.72 -10.73
CA SER A 586 -7.00 38.13 -9.43
C SER A 586 -6.34 39.52 -9.48
N LYS A 587 -5.59 39.83 -10.55
CA LYS A 587 -4.99 41.15 -10.73
C LYS A 587 -6.03 42.25 -10.90
N ARG A 588 -7.11 41.98 -11.65
CA ARG A 588 -8.26 42.90 -11.77
C ARG A 588 -8.90 43.18 -10.40
N GLN A 589 -9.19 42.14 -9.64
CA GLN A 589 -9.81 42.26 -8.31
C GLN A 589 -8.92 43.00 -7.30
N THR A 590 -7.60 42.93 -7.46
CA THR A 590 -6.63 43.54 -6.53
C THR A 590 -6.02 44.85 -7.02
N GLY A 591 -6.43 45.35 -8.20
CA GLY A 591 -5.89 46.58 -8.79
C GLY A 591 -4.41 46.52 -9.17
N ARG A 592 -3.84 45.32 -9.34
CA ARG A 592 -2.41 45.14 -9.66
C ARG A 592 -2.17 45.17 -11.16
N ALA A 593 -1.01 45.71 -11.56
CA ALA A 593 -0.60 45.78 -12.96
C ALA A 593 -0.55 44.40 -13.63
N VAL A 594 -1.12 44.32 -14.84
CA VAL A 594 -1.13 43.10 -15.67
C VAL A 594 0.28 42.72 -16.10
N LEU A 595 1.14 43.71 -16.39
CA LEU A 595 2.55 43.52 -16.73
C LEU A 595 3.49 43.59 -15.51
N ASP A 596 4.38 42.60 -15.39
CA ASP A 596 5.48 42.58 -14.42
C ASP A 596 6.79 42.17 -15.14
N PRO A 597 7.65 43.13 -15.52
CA PRO A 597 8.88 42.87 -16.25
C PRO A 597 9.87 41.97 -15.50
N ARG A 598 9.90 42.03 -14.15
CA ARG A 598 10.79 41.19 -13.35
C ARG A 598 10.33 39.74 -13.39
N ARG A 599 9.01 39.51 -13.36
CA ARG A 599 8.44 38.18 -13.49
C ARG A 599 8.66 37.61 -14.89
N GLU A 600 8.46 38.40 -15.95
CA GLU A 600 8.70 37.97 -17.33
C GLU A 600 10.18 37.57 -17.53
N ALA A 601 11.13 38.35 -17.01
CA ALA A 601 12.55 38.00 -17.06
C ALA A 601 12.88 36.70 -16.28
N ALA A 602 12.24 36.47 -15.13
CA ALA A 602 12.42 35.24 -14.37
C ALA A 602 11.87 34.02 -15.11
N VAL A 603 10.68 34.13 -15.71
CA VAL A 603 10.09 33.06 -16.54
C VAL A 603 11.00 32.74 -17.72
N ARG A 604 11.52 33.75 -18.41
CA ARG A 604 12.48 33.55 -19.51
C ARG A 604 13.71 32.77 -19.08
N ARG A 605 14.28 33.10 -17.92
CA ARG A 605 15.43 32.39 -17.37
C ARG A 605 15.13 30.91 -17.12
N THR A 606 13.96 30.59 -16.57
CA THR A 606 13.53 29.20 -16.35
C THR A 606 13.51 28.39 -17.65
N TYR A 607 13.02 28.96 -18.75
CA TYR A 607 13.01 28.26 -20.06
C TYR A 607 14.42 28.13 -20.65
N GLN A 608 15.27 29.14 -20.50
CA GLN A 608 16.66 29.07 -20.94
C GLN A 608 17.47 28.02 -20.17
N GLU A 609 17.17 27.83 -18.88
CA GLU A 609 17.75 26.76 -18.05
C GLU A 609 17.21 25.38 -18.42
N ALA A 610 15.93 25.27 -18.81
CA ALA A 610 15.31 24.02 -19.25
C ALA A 610 15.75 23.57 -20.65
N LEU A 611 16.23 24.49 -21.50
CA LEU A 611 16.71 24.21 -22.86
C LEU A 611 18.19 24.62 -23.02
N PRO A 612 19.11 23.97 -22.29
CA PRO A 612 20.53 24.29 -22.37
C PRO A 612 21.04 23.96 -23.78
N GLY A 613 21.58 24.97 -24.47
CA GLY A 613 22.09 24.84 -25.83
C GLY A 613 21.18 25.39 -26.94
N ASN A 614 19.94 25.79 -26.64
CA ASN A 614 19.04 26.37 -27.64
C ASN A 614 18.25 27.58 -27.10
N LYS A 615 18.99 28.62 -26.67
CA LYS A 615 18.42 29.85 -26.10
C LYS A 615 17.39 30.53 -27.02
N LEU A 616 17.62 30.53 -28.33
CA LEU A 616 16.69 31.14 -29.29
C LEU A 616 15.31 30.46 -29.26
N LEU A 617 15.28 29.13 -29.16
CA LEU A 617 14.03 28.38 -29.05
C LEU A 617 13.33 28.67 -27.71
N ALA A 618 14.09 28.69 -26.62
CA ALA A 618 13.56 29.03 -25.29
C ALA A 618 12.91 30.42 -25.29
N ASP A 619 13.57 31.41 -25.89
CA ASP A 619 13.07 32.77 -25.98
C ASP A 619 11.78 32.85 -26.80
N LYS A 620 11.74 32.21 -27.98
CA LYS A 620 10.54 32.18 -28.83
C LYS A 620 9.35 31.51 -28.15
N LEU A 621 9.58 30.39 -27.45
CA LEU A 621 8.52 29.68 -26.73
C LEU A 621 7.95 30.54 -25.60
N VAL A 622 8.81 31.23 -24.85
CA VAL A 622 8.39 32.15 -23.80
C VAL A 622 7.57 33.30 -24.38
N ASP A 623 8.01 33.89 -25.48
CA ASP A 623 7.31 35.00 -26.14
C ASP A 623 5.91 34.59 -26.58
N LEU A 624 5.79 33.47 -27.31
CA LEU A 624 4.50 32.89 -27.74
C LEU A 624 3.56 32.64 -26.54
N LEU A 625 4.08 32.07 -25.47
CA LEU A 625 3.29 31.74 -24.29
C LEU A 625 2.92 32.98 -23.45
N LEU A 626 3.73 34.03 -23.47
CA LEU A 626 3.40 35.31 -22.83
C LEU A 626 2.36 36.06 -23.65
N GLU A 627 2.46 36.07 -24.98
CA GLU A 627 1.46 36.65 -25.87
C GLU A 627 0.09 35.95 -25.72
N ALA A 628 0.07 34.61 -25.77
CA ALA A 628 -1.16 33.84 -25.58
C ALA A 628 -1.79 34.05 -24.19
N ALA A 629 -0.95 34.18 -23.15
CA ALA A 629 -1.42 34.49 -21.79
C ALA A 629 -1.99 35.92 -21.70
N LYS A 630 -1.37 36.91 -22.34
CA LYS A 630 -1.86 38.29 -22.40
C LYS A 630 -3.22 38.35 -23.08
N ALA A 631 -3.39 37.64 -24.20
CA ALA A 631 -4.67 37.54 -24.89
C ALA A 631 -5.78 36.97 -23.99
N GLN A 632 -5.50 35.93 -23.20
CA GLN A 632 -6.46 35.38 -22.24
C GLN A 632 -6.79 36.34 -21.07
N GLN A 633 -5.89 37.27 -20.76
CA GLN A 633 -6.09 38.27 -19.71
C GLN A 633 -6.84 39.51 -20.20
N SER A 634 -6.95 39.75 -21.51
CA SER A 634 -7.51 40.97 -22.09
C SER A 634 -8.90 40.82 -22.74
N ILE A 635 -9.61 39.70 -22.55
CA ILE A 635 -10.86 39.40 -23.29
C ILE A 635 -12.14 40.08 -22.75
N ASP A 636 -12.08 40.84 -21.65
CA ASP A 636 -13.24 41.61 -21.14
C ASP A 636 -12.93 43.11 -21.00
N GLU A 637 -12.55 43.76 -22.10
CA GLU A 637 -12.78 45.20 -22.35
C GLU A 637 -13.80 45.34 -23.49
#